data_AF-A0A669BH89-F1
#
_entry.id   AF-A0A669BH89-F1
#
_cell.length_a   1.000
_cell.length_b   1.000
_cell.length_c   1.000
_cell.angle_alpha   90.00
_cell.angle_beta   90.00
_cell.angle_gamma   90.00
#
_symmetry.space_group_name_H-M   'P 1'
#
loop_
_entity.id
_entity.type
_entity.pdbx_description
1 polymer ?
#
loop_
_entity_poly.entity_id
_entity_poly.type
_entity_poly.pdbx_seq_one_letter_code
_entity_poly.pdbx_strand_id
1 'polypeptide(L)'
;MLSLVHPSCKTQKPVLLVIIYRPPWPYTEFLSDFSDFLSDLVLSSDKIIIVGDFNINVDAKNDSLNMAFNLLLDSIGFSQNVKEPTHHFNHTLDLVLTYGIETEHLTVFPENPLLSDHFLITFTFTIIDYTAAESRLYQSRCLSESAVTKFKNIIHPLLSSSIPCTNIEQSSYLNATPTEVDYLVNNFTSSLRTTLDTVAPVKTKASNPKYLTPWYNSQTRSLKQITRKLERKWRVTNLEDHHLAWRNSLLLYKKALRKARTSYYSSLIEENKNNPRFLFSTVARVTNSQSSTEPTIPLTLTSNDFMNFFKNKILIIRDKITNNHPTDVILSTATFRTIDVKLDSFSPIDLSELTSIITSSKPSTCLLGPIPTKLFKEVLPLINSSILNMINLSLIIGYVPQAFKLAVVKPLLKKPSLDPAVLANYRPISNLPFISNILERVVVKQLTDHLQRNGLFEEFQSGFRAQHSTETALVKVTNDLLMASDSGLISVLVLLDLSAAFDTVDHNILLERLEHAVGITGTALQWFVSYLSNRLQFVHVNGESSSPTKVNYGVPQSSVLGPILFTLYMLPLGSIIRRHSINFHCYADDTQLYLSMKPGNTHQLVKLQECLKDIKTWMAANFLLLNSDQTEVIVLGPENLRNMVSKQILTLDGITLASSNTVRNLGVIFDRDMSFNAHIKQICKTAFFHLRNISKVRNILTQSDAEKLVHAFITSRLDYCNSLLSGCPKNSLKSLQLIQNAAARVLTGTRKREHISLVLASLHWIPVKSRIEFKILLLTYKVLNNQAPSYLNDLVVPYHPIRALRSHTAGLLVCPRVFKSRMGGRAFSFQAPLLWNQLPVWIQETDTISTFKIRLKIFLFAKAYS
;
A
#
# COMPACT_ATOMS: atom_id res chain seq x y z
N MET A 1 16.43 -38.96 4.68
CA MET A 1 15.41 -38.38 5.57
C MET A 1 15.00 -39.43 6.59
N LEU A 2 15.52 -39.35 7.81
CA LEU A 2 14.99 -40.12 8.94
C LEU A 2 13.81 -39.32 9.51
N SER A 3 12.60 -39.84 9.31
CA SER A 3 11.36 -39.25 9.84
C SER A 3 11.05 -39.92 11.18
N LEU A 4 11.47 -39.33 12.29
CA LEU A 4 10.99 -39.72 13.61
C LEU A 4 9.55 -39.26 13.76
N VAL A 5 8.59 -40.20 13.74
CA VAL A 5 7.18 -39.93 14.01
C VAL A 5 6.83 -40.53 15.38
N HIS A 6 6.63 -39.68 16.38
CA HIS A 6 6.05 -40.11 17.66
C HIS A 6 4.56 -40.45 17.45
N PRO A 7 4.02 -41.59 17.95
CA PRO A 7 2.69 -42.10 17.57
C PRO A 7 1.49 -41.23 17.97
N SER A 8 1.66 -40.29 18.91
CA SER A 8 0.56 -39.61 19.60
C SER A 8 0.49 -38.07 19.42
N CYS A 9 1.49 -37.43 18.82
CA CYS A 9 1.47 -35.97 18.58
C CYS A 9 1.33 -35.66 17.09
N LYS A 10 0.09 -35.43 16.63
CA LYS A 10 -0.14 -34.85 15.29
C LYS A 10 -0.13 -33.32 15.40
N THR A 11 1.04 -32.73 15.29
CA THR A 11 1.15 -31.29 15.02
C THR A 11 0.58 -30.99 13.63
N GLN A 12 -0.15 -29.89 13.44
CA GLN A 12 -0.77 -29.56 12.13
C GLN A 12 0.25 -29.27 11.00
N LYS A 13 1.53 -29.01 11.34
CA LYS A 13 2.62 -28.77 10.38
C LYS A 13 3.96 -29.35 10.89
N PRO A 14 4.74 -30.05 10.03
CA PRO A 14 6.04 -30.60 10.40
C PRO A 14 7.13 -29.50 10.50
N VAL A 15 8.05 -29.63 11.46
CA VAL A 15 9.32 -28.88 11.48
C VAL A 15 10.33 -29.62 10.62
N LEU A 16 11.02 -28.90 9.72
CA LEU A 16 12.06 -29.49 8.88
C LEU A 16 13.42 -29.31 9.54
N LEU A 17 14.01 -30.41 10.02
CA LEU A 17 15.38 -30.45 10.48
C LEU A 17 16.30 -30.85 9.32
N VAL A 18 17.34 -30.06 9.09
CA VAL A 18 18.36 -30.29 8.07
C VAL A 18 19.72 -30.33 8.75
N ILE A 19 20.53 -31.33 8.43
CA ILE A 19 21.91 -31.41 8.89
C ILE A 19 22.83 -31.16 7.70
N ILE A 20 23.77 -30.23 7.84
CA ILE A 20 24.73 -29.86 6.79
C ILE A 20 26.15 -30.04 7.31
N TYR A 21 27.00 -30.61 6.46
CA TYR A 21 28.43 -30.63 6.64
C TYR A 21 29.08 -29.98 5.42
N ARG A 22 29.80 -28.88 5.61
CA ARG A 22 30.64 -28.28 4.57
C ARG A 22 32.10 -28.61 4.88
N PRO A 23 32.82 -29.32 4.00
CA PRO A 23 34.22 -29.64 4.23
C PRO A 23 35.12 -28.38 4.18
N PRO A 24 36.29 -28.40 4.85
CA PRO A 24 37.17 -27.22 5.02
C PRO A 24 37.90 -26.72 3.76
N TRP A 25 37.77 -27.41 2.63
CA TRP A 25 38.43 -27.05 1.36
C TRP A 25 37.79 -25.83 0.69
N PRO A 26 38.54 -25.04 -0.13
CA PRO A 26 38.02 -23.87 -0.82
C PRO A 26 36.99 -24.26 -1.88
N TYR A 27 35.72 -24.32 -1.47
CA TYR A 27 34.58 -24.56 -2.35
C TYR A 27 34.03 -23.22 -2.84
N THR A 28 34.54 -22.74 -3.99
CA THR A 28 34.21 -21.43 -4.59
C THR A 28 32.74 -21.29 -4.99
N GLU A 29 32.06 -22.41 -5.26
CA GLU A 29 30.64 -22.44 -5.64
C GLU A 29 29.69 -22.58 -4.43
N PHE A 30 30.22 -22.75 -3.21
CA PHE A 30 29.40 -23.00 -2.00
C PHE A 30 28.27 -22.01 -1.84
N LEU A 31 28.58 -20.71 -1.87
CA LEU A 31 27.59 -19.66 -1.61
C LEU A 31 26.50 -19.62 -2.68
N SER A 32 26.82 -19.98 -3.93
CA SER A 32 25.82 -20.07 -5.00
C SER A 32 24.91 -21.28 -4.79
N ASP A 33 25.49 -22.45 -4.56
CA ASP A 33 24.74 -23.69 -4.33
C ASP A 33 23.90 -23.62 -3.07
N PHE A 34 24.47 -23.08 -2.00
CA PHE A 34 23.80 -22.88 -0.71
C PHE A 34 22.69 -21.83 -0.83
N SER A 35 22.89 -20.74 -1.57
CA SER A 35 21.83 -19.75 -1.85
C SER A 35 20.63 -20.38 -2.55
N ASP A 36 20.88 -21.20 -3.58
CA ASP A 36 19.82 -21.89 -4.30
C ASP A 36 19.14 -22.94 -3.41
N PHE A 37 19.92 -23.69 -2.63
CA PHE A 37 19.43 -24.67 -1.66
C PHE A 37 18.52 -24.02 -0.63
N LEU A 38 18.95 -22.93 0.00
CA LEU A 38 18.16 -22.18 0.99
C LEU A 38 16.90 -21.61 0.35
N SER A 39 16.99 -21.11 -0.89
CA SER A 39 15.83 -20.63 -1.64
C SER A 39 14.79 -21.75 -1.80
N ASP A 40 15.20 -22.94 -2.24
CA ASP A 40 14.31 -24.10 -2.40
C ASP A 40 13.77 -24.63 -1.06
N LEU A 41 14.62 -24.68 -0.03
CA LEU A 41 14.25 -25.14 1.31
C LEU A 41 13.17 -24.25 1.91
N VAL A 42 13.34 -22.94 1.77
CA VAL A 42 12.35 -21.93 2.14
C VAL A 42 11.12 -22.04 1.24
N LEU A 43 11.16 -22.53 0.00
CA LEU A 43 9.91 -22.84 -0.71
C LEU A 43 9.12 -23.99 -0.03
N SER A 44 9.81 -24.95 0.59
CA SER A 44 9.24 -26.21 1.07
C SER A 44 8.64 -26.20 2.49
N SER A 45 9.29 -25.58 3.50
CA SER A 45 8.86 -25.65 4.92
C SER A 45 8.91 -24.31 5.66
N ASP A 46 7.86 -23.95 6.40
CA ASP A 46 7.74 -22.65 7.12
C ASP A 46 8.40 -22.64 8.49
N LYS A 47 8.79 -23.81 9.00
CA LYS A 47 9.63 -23.98 10.19
C LYS A 47 10.82 -24.84 9.81
N ILE A 48 12.01 -24.23 9.77
CA ILE A 48 13.24 -24.90 9.39
C ILE A 48 14.27 -24.66 10.48
N ILE A 49 14.98 -25.73 10.83
CA ILE A 49 16.17 -25.69 11.64
C ILE A 49 17.27 -26.38 10.83
N ILE A 50 18.33 -25.66 10.50
CA ILE A 50 19.54 -26.20 9.88
C ILE A 50 20.62 -26.24 10.94
N VAL A 51 21.23 -27.40 11.14
CA VAL A 51 22.35 -27.59 12.07
C VAL A 51 23.53 -28.23 11.36
N GLY A 52 24.72 -28.04 11.92
CA GLY A 52 25.92 -28.79 11.56
C GLY A 52 27.14 -27.92 11.37
N ASP A 53 28.23 -28.54 10.95
CA ASP A 53 29.55 -27.93 10.80
C ASP A 53 29.70 -27.31 9.40
N PHE A 54 29.87 -25.99 9.36
CA PHE A 54 30.02 -25.23 8.13
C PHE A 54 31.48 -24.97 7.76
N ASN A 55 32.45 -25.20 8.65
CA ASN A 55 33.86 -24.84 8.44
C ASN A 55 34.02 -23.40 7.89
N ILE A 56 33.19 -22.46 8.37
CA ILE A 56 33.26 -21.03 8.07
C ILE A 56 33.41 -20.31 9.41
N ASN A 57 34.48 -19.54 9.56
CA ASN A 57 34.73 -18.74 10.76
C ASN A 57 33.76 -17.55 10.80
N VAL A 58 32.51 -17.78 11.20
CA VAL A 58 31.47 -16.73 11.21
C VAL A 58 31.75 -15.64 12.24
N ASP A 59 32.65 -15.88 13.19
CA ASP A 59 33.18 -14.93 14.16
C ASP A 59 34.23 -13.96 13.56
N ALA A 60 34.86 -14.29 12.43
CA ALA A 60 35.93 -13.50 11.84
C ALA A 60 35.39 -12.28 11.07
N LYS A 61 35.43 -11.09 11.67
CA LYS A 61 34.83 -9.84 11.14
C LYS A 61 35.40 -9.34 9.80
N ASN A 62 36.62 -9.75 9.43
CA ASN A 62 37.32 -9.30 8.22
C ASN A 62 37.37 -10.36 7.10
N ASP A 63 36.69 -11.51 7.26
CA ASP A 63 36.65 -12.51 6.21
C ASP A 63 35.55 -12.21 5.17
N SER A 64 35.97 -12.15 3.90
CA SER A 64 35.08 -11.92 2.76
C SER A 64 34.02 -13.01 2.60
N LEU A 65 34.36 -14.27 2.94
CA LEU A 65 33.45 -15.40 2.80
C LEU A 65 32.39 -15.37 3.92
N ASN A 66 32.80 -15.09 5.17
CA ASN A 66 31.88 -14.83 6.27
C ASN A 66 30.88 -13.69 5.96
N MET A 67 31.37 -12.54 5.51
CA MET A 67 30.50 -11.40 5.16
C MET A 67 29.48 -11.77 4.07
N ALA A 68 29.92 -12.47 3.03
CA ALA A 68 29.02 -12.93 1.96
C ALA A 68 28.02 -13.98 2.44
N PHE A 69 28.42 -14.89 3.34
CA PHE A 69 27.57 -15.91 3.94
C PHE A 69 26.47 -15.31 4.83
N ASN A 70 26.82 -14.38 5.73
CA ASN A 70 25.84 -13.68 6.57
C ASN A 70 24.87 -12.82 5.74
N LEU A 71 25.39 -12.09 4.73
CA LEU A 71 24.54 -11.34 3.79
C LEU A 71 23.55 -12.25 3.04
N LEU A 72 23.96 -13.48 2.71
CA LEU A 72 23.09 -14.46 2.06
C LEU A 72 21.99 -14.93 3.01
N LEU A 73 22.32 -15.35 4.23
CA LEU A 73 21.35 -15.77 5.26
C LEU A 73 20.31 -14.68 5.51
N ASP A 74 20.78 -13.44 5.70
CA ASP A 74 19.95 -12.27 5.89
C ASP A 74 19.03 -11.99 4.69
N SER A 75 19.54 -12.17 3.47
CA SER A 75 18.79 -11.91 2.24
C SER A 75 17.60 -12.88 2.05
N ILE A 76 17.73 -14.11 2.55
CA ILE A 76 16.71 -15.16 2.49
C ILE A 76 15.82 -15.13 3.75
N GLY A 77 16.36 -14.65 4.88
CA GLY A 77 15.65 -14.47 6.15
C GLY A 77 15.89 -15.58 7.18
N PHE A 78 17.05 -16.24 7.12
CA PHE A 78 17.51 -17.14 8.19
C PHE A 78 18.22 -16.36 9.28
N SER A 79 18.08 -16.81 10.52
CA SER A 79 18.85 -16.30 11.67
C SER A 79 19.88 -17.34 12.11
N GLN A 80 21.13 -16.94 12.29
CA GLN A 80 22.14 -17.75 12.97
C GLN A 80 22.05 -17.47 14.48
N ASN A 81 21.98 -18.51 15.30
CA ASN A 81 21.68 -18.38 16.74
C ASN A 81 22.88 -18.66 17.67
N VAL A 82 23.98 -19.21 17.18
CA VAL A 82 25.15 -19.57 18.01
C VAL A 82 26.10 -18.37 18.12
N LYS A 83 26.33 -17.90 19.34
CA LYS A 83 27.15 -16.70 19.61
C LYS A 83 28.49 -17.00 20.27
N GLU A 84 28.66 -18.22 20.76
CA GLU A 84 29.83 -18.68 21.47
C GLU A 84 30.67 -19.59 20.55
N PRO A 85 32.00 -19.63 20.74
CA PRO A 85 32.86 -20.55 20.01
C PRO A 85 32.38 -21.99 20.15
N THR A 86 32.41 -22.75 19.05
CA THR A 86 31.99 -24.15 19.00
C THR A 86 33.13 -25.12 18.75
N HIS A 87 34.35 -24.61 18.65
CA HIS A 87 35.56 -25.37 18.36
C HIS A 87 36.67 -25.01 19.37
N HIS A 88 37.55 -25.96 19.71
CA HIS A 88 38.63 -25.74 20.69
C HIS A 88 39.67 -24.67 20.28
N PHE A 89 39.76 -24.35 18.99
CA PHE A 89 40.53 -23.19 18.48
C PHE A 89 39.79 -21.84 18.60
N ASN A 90 38.72 -21.78 19.38
CA ASN A 90 37.97 -20.57 19.68
C ASN A 90 37.27 -19.94 18.46
N HIS A 91 36.88 -20.77 17.49
CA HIS A 91 36.07 -20.37 16.32
C HIS A 91 34.65 -20.91 16.41
N THR A 92 33.72 -20.26 15.71
CA THR A 92 32.33 -20.72 15.60
C THR A 92 32.14 -21.39 14.24
N LEU A 93 32.16 -22.72 14.20
CA LEU A 93 32.05 -23.51 12.97
C LEU A 93 30.70 -24.23 12.85
N ASP A 94 30.22 -24.78 13.97
CA ASP A 94 28.89 -25.37 14.08
C ASP A 94 27.81 -24.30 14.26
N LEU A 95 26.82 -24.33 13.38
CA LEU A 95 25.77 -23.30 13.36
C LEU A 95 24.40 -23.91 13.62
N VAL A 96 23.55 -23.14 14.28
CA VAL A 96 22.10 -23.38 14.38
C VAL A 96 21.41 -22.26 13.62
N LEU A 97 20.98 -22.54 12.39
CA LEU A 97 20.25 -21.60 11.54
C LEU A 97 18.75 -21.87 11.63
N THR A 98 17.96 -20.84 11.90
CA THR A 98 16.50 -20.97 12.06
C THR A 98 15.77 -20.11 11.04
N TYR A 99 14.62 -20.61 10.59
CA TYR A 99 13.68 -19.87 9.76
C TYR A 99 12.26 -20.14 10.22
N GLY A 100 11.53 -19.06 10.56
CA GLY A 100 10.12 -19.12 10.98
C GLY A 100 9.88 -19.84 12.32
N ILE A 101 10.94 -20.07 13.09
CA ILE A 101 10.91 -20.61 14.45
C ILE A 101 12.02 -19.95 15.26
N GLU A 102 11.73 -19.64 16.52
CA GLU A 102 12.71 -19.09 17.45
C GLU A 102 13.23 -20.19 18.36
N THR A 103 14.53 -20.14 18.65
CA THR A 103 15.19 -21.03 19.60
C THR A 103 15.37 -20.31 20.93
N GLU A 104 15.09 -21.01 22.01
CA GLU A 104 15.26 -20.56 23.38
C GLU A 104 16.33 -21.41 24.07
N HIS A 105 17.00 -20.86 25.09
CA HIS A 105 17.98 -21.58 25.92
C HIS A 105 19.11 -22.26 25.11
N LEU A 106 19.68 -21.56 24.12
CA LEU A 106 20.84 -22.08 23.40
C LEU A 106 22.10 -21.99 24.28
N THR A 107 22.75 -23.12 24.51
CA THR A 107 23.99 -23.23 25.30
C THR A 107 25.04 -24.07 24.57
N VAL A 108 26.30 -23.65 24.65
CA VAL A 108 27.46 -24.40 24.14
C VAL A 108 28.24 -24.95 25.33
N PHE A 109 28.42 -26.27 25.38
CA PHE A 109 29.17 -26.95 26.43
C PHE A 109 30.58 -27.29 25.92
N PRO A 110 31.62 -26.60 26.41
CA PRO A 110 33.00 -26.96 26.11
C PRO A 110 33.33 -28.29 26.82
N GLU A 111 33.18 -29.41 26.11
CA GLU A 111 33.58 -30.72 26.61
C GLU A 111 35.10 -30.96 26.44
N ASN A 112 35.61 -31.97 27.14
CA ASN A 112 37.02 -32.31 27.22
C ASN A 112 37.60 -32.55 25.80
N PRO A 113 38.65 -31.81 25.38
CA PRO A 113 39.24 -31.87 24.04
C PRO A 113 39.85 -33.24 23.66
N LEU A 114 39.82 -34.23 24.56
CA LEU A 114 40.22 -35.61 24.30
C LEU A 114 39.16 -36.42 23.52
N LEU A 115 37.89 -35.98 23.48
CA LEU A 115 36.79 -36.71 22.82
C LEU A 115 36.35 -36.10 21.49
N SER A 116 36.42 -34.77 21.37
CA SER A 116 36.02 -34.01 20.17
C SER A 116 36.68 -32.63 20.22
N ASP A 117 37.08 -32.15 19.05
CA ASP A 117 37.54 -30.78 18.78
C ASP A 117 36.37 -29.78 18.69
N HIS A 118 35.15 -30.28 18.50
CA HIS A 118 33.89 -29.53 18.52
C HIS A 118 33.13 -29.66 19.84
N PHE A 119 32.44 -28.59 20.26
CA PHE A 119 31.66 -28.49 21.48
C PHE A 119 30.19 -28.89 21.30
N LEU A 120 29.56 -29.39 22.36
CA LEU A 120 28.15 -29.81 22.33
C LEU A 120 27.23 -28.58 22.37
N ILE A 121 26.30 -28.49 21.42
CA ILE A 121 25.29 -27.41 21.37
C ILE A 121 23.93 -27.95 21.75
N THR A 122 23.26 -27.31 22.70
CA THR A 122 21.87 -27.63 23.06
C THR A 122 20.98 -26.40 22.91
N PHE A 123 19.73 -26.60 22.52
CA PHE A 123 18.72 -25.54 22.42
C PHE A 123 17.31 -26.13 22.48
N THR A 124 16.33 -25.29 22.79
CA THR A 124 14.90 -25.65 22.85
C THR A 124 14.08 -24.79 21.87
N PHE A 125 12.90 -25.26 21.45
CA PHE A 125 11.99 -24.47 20.61
C PHE A 125 10.53 -24.86 20.85
N THR A 126 9.62 -23.89 20.72
CA THR A 126 8.20 -24.06 21.05
C THR A 126 7.34 -24.24 19.79
N ILE A 127 6.42 -25.22 19.80
CA ILE A 127 5.43 -25.44 18.74
C ILE A 127 4.04 -25.06 19.26
N ILE A 128 3.52 -23.90 18.83
CA ILE A 128 2.16 -23.47 19.17
C ILE A 128 1.13 -24.26 18.33
N ASP A 129 0.21 -24.96 18.99
CA ASP A 129 -0.98 -25.56 18.38
C ASP A 129 -2.17 -24.61 18.47
N TYR A 130 -2.92 -24.45 17.38
CA TYR A 130 -4.13 -23.61 17.35
C TYR A 130 -5.30 -24.33 18.01
N THR A 131 -5.92 -23.68 19.00
CA THR A 131 -7.18 -24.10 19.63
C THR A 131 -8.36 -23.97 18.65
N ALA A 132 -9.37 -24.81 18.86
CA ALA A 132 -10.55 -24.90 18.03
C ALA A 132 -11.35 -23.58 17.99
N ALA A 133 -11.87 -23.23 16.81
CA ALA A 133 -12.69 -22.04 16.61
C ALA A 133 -14.07 -22.21 17.27
N GLU A 134 -14.44 -21.26 18.13
CA GLU A 134 -15.79 -21.15 18.70
C GLU A 134 -16.84 -20.85 17.62
N SER A 135 -18.04 -21.40 17.78
CA SER A 135 -19.18 -21.11 16.90
C SER A 135 -19.62 -19.66 17.10
N ARG A 136 -19.51 -18.84 16.05
CA ARG A 136 -20.03 -17.47 16.08
C ARG A 136 -21.43 -17.43 15.48
N LEU A 137 -22.37 -16.81 16.20
CA LEU A 137 -23.65 -16.38 15.64
C LEU A 137 -23.38 -15.19 14.72
N TYR A 138 -23.99 -15.18 13.54
CA TYR A 138 -23.95 -14.01 12.66
C TYR A 138 -25.33 -13.73 12.08
N GLN A 139 -25.59 -12.45 11.83
CA GLN A 139 -26.80 -12.00 11.16
C GLN A 139 -26.58 -11.95 9.64
N SER A 140 -27.53 -12.46 8.86
CA SER A 140 -27.44 -12.42 7.39
C SER A 140 -28.81 -12.24 6.75
N ARG A 141 -28.83 -11.62 5.56
CA ARG A 141 -29.99 -11.56 4.68
C ARG A 141 -29.81 -12.50 3.50
N CYS A 142 -30.89 -13.15 3.08
CA CYS A 142 -30.90 -13.96 1.87
C CYS A 142 -31.37 -13.10 0.69
N LEU A 143 -30.46 -12.70 -0.19
CA LEU A 143 -30.78 -11.99 -1.44
C LEU A 143 -30.87 -13.01 -2.59
N SER A 144 -31.93 -13.83 -2.59
CA SER A 144 -32.22 -14.71 -3.73
C SER A 144 -32.71 -13.89 -4.92
N GLU A 145 -32.58 -14.44 -6.13
CA GLU A 145 -33.11 -13.84 -7.36
C GLU A 145 -34.61 -13.53 -7.26
N SER A 146 -35.37 -14.40 -6.59
CA SER A 146 -36.78 -14.18 -6.28
C SER A 146 -37.01 -12.99 -5.34
N ALA A 147 -36.18 -12.80 -4.32
CA ALA A 147 -36.29 -11.66 -3.40
C ALA A 147 -35.94 -10.34 -4.10
N VAL A 148 -34.91 -10.35 -4.96
CA VAL A 148 -34.50 -9.18 -5.76
C VAL A 148 -35.59 -8.80 -6.77
N THR A 149 -36.23 -9.77 -7.42
CA THR A 149 -37.34 -9.51 -8.35
C THR A 149 -38.54 -8.90 -7.62
N LYS A 150 -38.92 -9.45 -6.45
CA LYS A 150 -39.97 -8.87 -5.60
C LYS A 150 -39.63 -7.43 -5.17
N PHE A 151 -38.36 -7.18 -4.81
CA PHE A 151 -37.91 -5.83 -4.47
C PHE A 151 -38.11 -4.85 -5.62
N LYS A 152 -37.71 -5.21 -6.85
CA LYS A 152 -37.90 -4.38 -8.06
C LYS A 152 -39.37 -4.05 -8.31
N ASN A 153 -40.25 -5.04 -8.16
CA ASN A 153 -41.68 -4.88 -8.41
C ASN A 153 -42.38 -3.97 -7.39
N ILE A 154 -41.93 -3.97 -6.13
CA ILE A 154 -42.52 -3.12 -5.07
C ILE A 154 -41.97 -1.69 -5.14
N ILE A 155 -40.67 -1.52 -5.40
CA ILE A 155 -40.03 -0.20 -5.29
C ILE A 155 -40.41 0.75 -6.44
N HIS A 156 -40.62 0.22 -7.64
CA HIS A 156 -40.95 1.02 -8.83
C HIS A 156 -42.25 1.82 -8.67
N PRO A 157 -43.41 1.22 -8.35
CA PRO A 157 -44.64 1.97 -8.11
C PRO A 157 -44.53 2.92 -6.92
N LEU A 158 -43.88 2.48 -5.83
CA LEU A 158 -43.76 3.26 -4.61
C LEU A 158 -42.97 4.56 -4.80
N LEU A 159 -41.89 4.54 -5.58
CA LEU A 159 -41.11 5.74 -5.92
C LEU A 159 -41.79 6.62 -6.97
N SER A 160 -42.60 6.03 -7.86
CA SER A 160 -43.39 6.78 -8.84
C SER A 160 -44.61 7.49 -8.22
N SER A 161 -45.19 6.94 -7.15
CA SER A 161 -46.38 7.50 -6.48
C SER A 161 -46.05 8.48 -5.37
N SER A 162 -44.86 8.38 -4.77
CA SER A 162 -44.44 9.23 -3.64
C SER A 162 -43.67 10.48 -4.04
N ILE A 163 -43.51 10.74 -5.35
CA ILE A 163 -42.76 11.87 -5.88
C ILE A 163 -43.50 12.47 -7.10
N PRO A 164 -44.30 13.53 -6.96
CA PRO A 164 -44.72 14.34 -8.11
C PRO A 164 -43.54 15.23 -8.53
N CYS A 165 -42.46 14.64 -9.04
CA CYS A 165 -41.27 15.38 -9.49
C CYS A 165 -40.69 14.80 -10.78
N THR A 166 -41.56 14.38 -11.71
CA THR A 166 -41.15 14.04 -13.06
C THR A 166 -41.05 15.25 -13.99
N ASN A 167 -41.48 16.45 -13.55
CA ASN A 167 -41.32 17.72 -14.28
C ASN A 167 -41.07 18.91 -13.32
N ILE A 168 -40.02 18.85 -12.49
CA ILE A 168 -39.55 20.06 -11.79
C ILE A 168 -38.80 20.90 -12.84
N GLU A 169 -39.48 21.88 -13.44
CA GLU A 169 -38.83 22.95 -14.20
C GLU A 169 -37.78 23.63 -13.30
N GLN A 170 -36.69 24.13 -13.88
CA GLN A 170 -35.59 24.80 -13.15
C GLN A 170 -36.10 25.86 -12.13
N SER A 171 -37.26 26.47 -12.40
CA SER A 171 -37.98 27.43 -11.54
C SER A 171 -38.39 26.86 -10.17
N SER A 172 -38.65 25.56 -10.05
CA SER A 172 -39.13 24.93 -8.81
C SER A 172 -38.02 24.44 -7.87
N TYR A 173 -36.76 24.39 -8.32
CA TYR A 173 -35.60 24.15 -7.42
C TYR A 173 -35.25 25.36 -6.54
N LEU A 174 -35.63 26.58 -6.96
CA LEU A 174 -35.25 27.83 -6.30
C LEU A 174 -36.00 28.10 -4.99
N ASN A 175 -37.17 27.48 -4.79
CA ASN A 175 -37.99 27.65 -3.58
C ASN A 175 -37.83 26.50 -2.56
N ALA A 176 -36.98 25.53 -2.85
CA ALA A 176 -36.85 24.35 -2.01
C ALA A 176 -36.08 24.64 -0.72
N THR A 177 -36.53 24.07 0.40
CA THR A 177 -35.97 24.28 1.74
C THR A 177 -35.11 23.11 2.20
N PRO A 178 -34.13 23.31 3.10
CA PRO A 178 -33.34 22.22 3.70
C PRO A 178 -34.20 21.08 4.28
N THR A 179 -35.35 21.42 4.87
CA THR A 179 -36.31 20.46 5.43
C THR A 179 -36.94 19.55 4.39
N GLU A 180 -37.23 20.08 3.20
CA GLU A 180 -37.76 19.28 2.09
C GLU A 180 -36.71 18.31 1.54
N VAL A 181 -35.45 18.74 1.45
CA VAL A 181 -34.34 17.86 1.05
C VAL A 181 -34.19 16.70 2.03
N ASP A 182 -34.21 16.98 3.34
CA ASP A 182 -34.17 15.94 4.37
C ASP A 182 -35.38 15.00 4.29
N TYR A 183 -36.58 15.53 4.08
CA TYR A 183 -37.79 14.73 3.90
C TYR A 183 -37.66 13.77 2.71
N LEU A 184 -37.21 14.26 1.55
CA LEU A 184 -37.01 13.44 0.36
C LEU A 184 -35.99 12.32 0.59
N VAL A 185 -34.85 12.64 1.19
CA VAL A 185 -33.79 11.66 1.48
C VAL A 185 -34.25 10.62 2.50
N ASN A 186 -34.96 11.04 3.54
CA ASN A 186 -35.48 10.14 4.57
C ASN A 186 -36.59 9.23 4.02
N ASN A 187 -37.52 9.76 3.22
CA ASN A 187 -38.57 8.98 2.59
C ASN A 187 -37.99 7.94 1.61
N PHE A 188 -37.04 8.36 0.77
CA PHE A 188 -36.34 7.46 -0.16
C PHE A 188 -35.60 6.34 0.59
N THR A 189 -34.82 6.70 1.62
CA THR A 189 -34.04 5.74 2.41
C THR A 189 -34.95 4.76 3.15
N SER A 190 -36.05 5.25 3.73
CA SER A 190 -37.04 4.42 4.44
C SER A 190 -37.76 3.47 3.50
N SER A 191 -38.20 3.96 2.34
CA SER A 191 -38.85 3.16 1.30
C SER A 191 -37.99 1.97 0.87
N LEU A 192 -36.71 2.21 0.60
CA LEU A 192 -35.76 1.16 0.24
C LEU A 192 -35.53 0.16 1.38
N ARG A 193 -35.37 0.65 2.61
CA ARG A 193 -35.11 -0.19 3.79
C ARG A 193 -36.31 -1.08 4.12
N THR A 194 -37.51 -0.51 4.22
CA THR A 194 -38.75 -1.23 4.53
C THR A 194 -39.06 -2.27 3.45
N THR A 195 -38.85 -1.94 2.18
CA THR A 195 -39.01 -2.91 1.08
C THR A 195 -38.02 -4.07 1.23
N LEU A 196 -36.75 -3.78 1.55
CA LEU A 196 -35.73 -4.80 1.76
C LEU A 196 -36.05 -5.69 2.98
N ASP A 197 -36.49 -5.10 4.08
CA ASP A 197 -36.90 -5.82 5.30
C ASP A 197 -38.08 -6.75 5.03
N THR A 198 -39.00 -6.32 4.18
CA THR A 198 -40.17 -7.12 3.77
C THR A 198 -39.77 -8.31 2.89
N VAL A 199 -38.94 -8.09 1.87
CA VAL A 199 -38.59 -9.14 0.89
C VAL A 199 -37.45 -10.06 1.34
N ALA A 200 -36.56 -9.56 2.21
CA ALA A 200 -35.35 -10.24 2.65
C ALA A 200 -34.99 -9.86 4.11
N PRO A 201 -35.78 -10.31 5.11
CA PRO A 201 -35.55 -10.00 6.52
C PRO A 201 -34.21 -10.56 7.03
N VAL A 202 -33.64 -9.90 8.04
CA VAL A 202 -32.42 -10.37 8.72
C VAL A 202 -32.73 -11.65 9.48
N LYS A 203 -31.88 -12.68 9.30
CA LYS A 203 -31.96 -13.93 10.05
C LYS A 203 -30.64 -14.21 10.76
N THR A 204 -30.72 -14.56 12.04
CA THR A 204 -29.57 -15.04 12.81
C THR A 204 -29.27 -16.49 12.43
N LYS A 205 -28.02 -16.77 12.10
CA LYS A 205 -27.53 -18.12 11.78
C LYS A 205 -26.36 -18.47 12.67
N ALA A 206 -26.35 -19.69 13.18
CA ALA A 206 -25.17 -20.27 13.79
C ALA A 206 -24.19 -20.68 12.68
N SER A 207 -22.97 -20.15 12.72
CA SER A 207 -21.89 -20.73 11.93
C SER A 207 -21.38 -21.98 12.62
N ASN A 208 -21.68 -23.15 12.05
CA ASN A 208 -20.90 -24.34 12.37
C ASN A 208 -19.57 -24.21 11.62
N PRO A 209 -18.40 -24.26 12.29
CA PRO A 209 -17.10 -24.27 11.63
C PRO A 209 -16.83 -25.64 11.01
N LYS A 210 -17.80 -26.20 10.28
CA LYS A 210 -17.46 -27.16 9.24
C LYS A 210 -16.79 -26.32 8.17
N TYR A 211 -15.47 -26.47 8.05
CA TYR A 211 -14.73 -26.10 6.86
C TYR A 211 -15.39 -26.81 5.67
N LEU A 212 -16.45 -26.21 5.13
CA LEU A 212 -17.00 -26.56 3.83
C LEU A 212 -15.89 -26.18 2.89
N THR A 213 -15.01 -27.14 2.59
CA THR A 213 -14.02 -27.00 1.53
C THR A 213 -14.80 -26.73 0.26
N PRO A 214 -14.84 -25.48 -0.26
CA PRO A 214 -15.85 -25.09 -1.25
C PRO A 214 -15.70 -25.86 -2.57
N TRP A 215 -14.50 -26.39 -2.81
CA TRP A 215 -14.14 -27.24 -3.94
C TRP A 215 -14.52 -28.74 -3.78
N TYR A 216 -15.03 -29.19 -2.63
CA TYR A 216 -15.40 -30.60 -2.42
C TYR A 216 -16.85 -30.87 -2.82
N ASN A 217 -17.02 -31.40 -4.03
CA ASN A 217 -18.31 -31.64 -4.68
C ASN A 217 -18.74 -33.12 -4.65
N SER A 218 -19.94 -33.42 -5.14
CA SER A 218 -20.51 -34.79 -5.21
C SER A 218 -19.60 -35.78 -5.95
N GLN A 219 -18.97 -35.35 -7.05
CA GLN A 219 -18.05 -36.17 -7.83
C GLN A 219 -16.81 -36.59 -7.03
N THR A 220 -16.13 -35.64 -6.36
CA THR A 220 -14.95 -35.94 -5.52
C THR A 220 -15.32 -36.84 -4.33
N ARG A 221 -16.53 -36.69 -3.78
CA ARG A 221 -17.06 -37.55 -2.71
C ARG A 221 -17.24 -39.00 -3.16
N SER A 222 -17.86 -39.21 -4.32
CA SER A 222 -18.05 -40.55 -4.91
C SER A 222 -16.71 -41.26 -5.15
N LEU A 223 -15.76 -40.57 -5.78
CA LEU A 223 -14.42 -41.13 -6.02
C LEU A 223 -13.67 -41.48 -4.72
N LYS A 224 -13.83 -40.68 -3.66
CA LYS A 224 -13.27 -40.99 -2.34
C LYS A 224 -13.86 -42.27 -1.75
N GLN A 225 -15.17 -42.47 -1.87
CA GLN A 225 -15.86 -43.66 -1.37
C GLN A 225 -15.38 -44.92 -2.11
N ILE A 226 -15.30 -44.87 -3.44
CA ILE A 226 -14.77 -45.96 -4.27
C ILE A 226 -13.33 -46.29 -3.87
N THR A 227 -12.48 -45.26 -3.73
CA THR A 227 -11.08 -45.43 -3.32
C THR A 227 -10.95 -46.10 -1.95
N ARG A 228 -11.78 -45.71 -0.96
CA ARG A 228 -11.79 -46.33 0.37
C ARG A 228 -12.31 -47.76 0.35
N LYS A 229 -13.28 -48.08 -0.52
CA LYS A 229 -13.77 -49.46 -0.70
C LYS A 229 -12.67 -50.37 -1.25
N LEU A 230 -11.92 -49.91 -2.26
CA LEU A 230 -10.80 -50.63 -2.84
C LEU A 230 -9.61 -50.76 -1.86
N GLU A 231 -9.32 -49.72 -1.08
CA GLU A 231 -8.30 -49.77 -0.02
C GLU A 231 -8.62 -50.85 1.01
N ARG A 232 -9.87 -50.92 1.48
CA ARG A 232 -10.32 -51.95 2.42
C ARG A 232 -10.22 -53.35 1.80
N LYS A 233 -10.63 -53.50 0.54
CA LYS A 233 -10.54 -54.78 -0.19
C LYS A 233 -9.09 -55.25 -0.31
N TRP A 234 -8.16 -54.36 -0.65
CA TRP A 234 -6.74 -54.68 -0.69
C TRP A 234 -6.19 -55.05 0.69
N ARG A 235 -6.48 -54.26 1.74
CA ARG A 235 -6.03 -54.57 3.12
C ARG A 235 -6.51 -55.93 3.64
N VAL A 236 -7.67 -56.40 3.18
CA VAL A 236 -8.22 -57.72 3.55
C VAL A 236 -7.63 -58.85 2.72
N THR A 237 -7.39 -58.63 1.43
CA THR A 237 -7.01 -59.71 0.48
C THR A 237 -5.50 -59.81 0.24
N ASN A 238 -4.76 -58.72 0.43
CA ASN A 238 -3.33 -58.58 0.14
C ASN A 238 -2.90 -58.97 -1.28
N LEU A 239 -3.83 -59.01 -2.25
CA LEU A 239 -3.58 -59.33 -3.65
C LEU A 239 -3.10 -58.10 -4.45
N GLU A 240 -2.15 -58.29 -5.35
CA GLU A 240 -1.55 -57.21 -6.16
C GLU A 240 -2.57 -56.54 -7.11
N ASP A 241 -3.52 -57.29 -7.67
CA ASP A 241 -4.58 -56.73 -8.52
C ASP A 241 -5.45 -55.71 -7.76
N HIS A 242 -5.73 -55.98 -6.48
CA HIS A 242 -6.48 -55.05 -5.63
C HIS A 242 -5.63 -53.84 -5.21
N HIS A 243 -4.30 -54.02 -5.05
CA HIS A 243 -3.37 -52.93 -4.82
C HIS A 243 -3.31 -51.96 -6.02
N LEU A 244 -3.19 -52.51 -7.24
CA LEU A 244 -3.23 -51.74 -8.49
C LEU A 244 -4.56 -51.01 -8.69
N ALA A 245 -5.69 -51.69 -8.44
CA ALA A 245 -7.02 -51.08 -8.52
C ALA A 245 -7.18 -49.91 -7.53
N TRP A 246 -6.73 -50.09 -6.28
CA TRP A 246 -6.71 -49.01 -5.29
C TRP A 246 -5.82 -47.84 -5.72
N ARG A 247 -4.59 -48.12 -6.20
CA ARG A 247 -3.64 -47.10 -6.66
C ARG A 247 -4.20 -46.28 -7.82
N ASN A 248 -4.82 -46.93 -8.80
CA ASN A 248 -5.48 -46.28 -9.94
C ASN A 248 -6.67 -45.41 -9.47
N SER A 249 -7.52 -45.93 -8.60
CA SER A 249 -8.63 -45.16 -8.01
C SER A 249 -8.13 -43.96 -7.20
N LEU A 250 -7.03 -44.11 -6.46
CA LEU A 250 -6.41 -43.02 -5.70
C LEU A 250 -5.86 -41.92 -6.61
N LEU A 251 -5.26 -42.27 -7.76
CA LEU A 251 -4.80 -41.32 -8.76
C LEU A 251 -5.98 -40.54 -9.38
N LEU A 252 -7.06 -41.24 -9.75
CA LEU A 252 -8.29 -40.62 -10.27
C LEU A 252 -8.90 -39.65 -9.25
N TYR A 253 -9.02 -40.07 -7.99
CA TYR A 253 -9.50 -39.22 -6.91
C TYR A 253 -8.60 -37.98 -6.71
N LYS A 254 -7.28 -38.14 -6.68
CA LYS A 254 -6.32 -37.02 -6.57
C LYS A 254 -6.45 -36.05 -7.76
N LYS A 255 -6.60 -36.56 -8.99
CA LYS A 255 -6.78 -35.76 -10.21
C LYS A 255 -8.09 -34.96 -10.16
N ALA A 256 -9.19 -35.59 -9.77
CA ALA A 256 -10.49 -34.92 -9.62
C ALA A 256 -10.47 -33.85 -8.52
N LEU A 257 -9.84 -34.15 -7.38
CA LEU A 257 -9.69 -33.19 -6.28
C LEU A 257 -8.85 -31.97 -6.71
N ARG A 258 -7.76 -32.19 -7.45
CA ARG A 258 -6.93 -31.12 -8.01
C ARG A 258 -7.73 -30.26 -9.00
N LYS A 259 -8.46 -30.88 -9.94
CA LYS A 259 -9.31 -30.17 -10.91
C LYS A 259 -10.36 -29.29 -10.21
N ALA A 260 -11.02 -29.83 -9.19
CA ALA A 260 -12.04 -29.10 -8.43
C ALA A 260 -11.44 -27.91 -7.65
N ARG A 261 -10.27 -28.09 -7.03
CA ARG A 261 -9.52 -27.00 -6.38
C ARG A 261 -9.11 -25.92 -7.36
N THR A 262 -8.52 -26.30 -8.49
CA THR A 262 -8.10 -25.37 -9.54
C THR A 262 -9.29 -24.57 -10.05
N SER A 263 -10.40 -25.22 -10.40
CA SER A 263 -11.59 -24.53 -10.90
C SER A 263 -12.12 -23.48 -9.92
N TYR A 264 -12.15 -23.83 -8.63
CA TYR A 264 -12.59 -22.91 -7.57
C TYR A 264 -11.66 -21.71 -7.39
N TYR A 265 -10.34 -21.92 -7.33
CA TYR A 265 -9.40 -20.81 -7.17
C TYR A 265 -9.30 -19.96 -8.43
N SER A 266 -9.43 -20.55 -9.62
CA SER A 266 -9.49 -19.80 -10.88
C SER A 266 -10.69 -18.85 -10.93
N SER A 267 -11.89 -19.31 -10.56
CA SER A 267 -13.06 -18.41 -10.51
C SER A 267 -12.86 -17.31 -9.47
N LEU A 268 -12.35 -17.66 -8.29
CA LEU A 268 -12.12 -16.71 -7.19
C LEU A 268 -11.09 -15.63 -7.55
N ILE A 269 -9.98 -16.01 -8.20
CA ILE A 269 -8.94 -15.08 -8.66
C ILE A 269 -9.49 -14.21 -9.77
N GLU A 270 -10.26 -14.76 -10.71
CA GLU A 270 -10.77 -14.00 -11.84
C GLU A 270 -11.82 -12.96 -11.43
N GLU A 271 -12.72 -13.31 -10.51
CA GLU A 271 -13.66 -12.38 -9.89
C GLU A 271 -12.96 -11.24 -9.13
N ASN A 272 -11.74 -11.46 -8.63
CA ASN A 272 -11.01 -10.53 -7.76
C ASN A 272 -9.67 -10.06 -8.34
N LYS A 273 -9.43 -10.19 -9.64
CA LYS A 273 -8.15 -9.87 -10.29
C LYS A 273 -7.70 -8.41 -10.08
N ASN A 274 -8.67 -7.52 -9.92
CA ASN A 274 -8.46 -6.09 -9.67
C ASN A 274 -8.44 -5.72 -8.17
N ASN A 275 -8.46 -6.71 -7.28
CA ASN A 275 -8.44 -6.51 -5.82
C ASN A 275 -7.23 -7.23 -5.19
N PRO A 276 -6.03 -6.64 -5.27
CA PRO A 276 -4.82 -7.25 -4.70
C PRO A 276 -4.99 -7.61 -3.23
N ARG A 277 -5.65 -6.78 -2.41
CA ARG A 277 -5.87 -7.04 -0.98
C ARG A 277 -6.64 -8.34 -0.75
N PHE A 278 -7.68 -8.58 -1.55
CA PHE A 278 -8.43 -9.84 -1.50
C PHE A 278 -7.59 -11.03 -1.98
N LEU A 279 -6.78 -10.84 -3.04
CA LEU A 279 -5.85 -11.87 -3.49
C LEU A 279 -4.80 -12.18 -2.41
N PHE A 280 -4.27 -11.16 -1.73
CA PHE A 280 -3.33 -11.30 -0.60
C PHE A 280 -3.95 -12.15 0.51
N SER A 281 -5.15 -11.79 0.98
CA SER A 281 -5.81 -12.53 2.06
C SER A 281 -6.18 -13.95 1.64
N THR A 282 -6.60 -14.14 0.38
CA THR A 282 -6.90 -15.47 -0.17
C THR A 282 -5.65 -16.34 -0.21
N VAL A 283 -4.55 -15.87 -0.78
CA VAL A 283 -3.30 -16.66 -0.85
C VAL A 283 -2.77 -16.94 0.55
N ALA A 284 -2.75 -15.95 1.44
CA ALA A 284 -2.31 -16.13 2.82
C ALA A 284 -3.14 -17.17 3.58
N ARG A 285 -4.47 -17.15 3.40
CA ARG A 285 -5.41 -18.16 3.94
C ARG A 285 -5.15 -19.55 3.38
N VAL A 286 -4.82 -19.67 2.09
CA VAL A 286 -4.52 -20.97 1.46
C VAL A 286 -3.17 -21.51 1.91
N THR A 287 -2.19 -20.63 2.17
CA THR A 287 -0.85 -21.03 2.60
C THR A 287 -0.69 -21.20 4.11
N ASN A 288 -1.77 -21.01 4.90
CA ASN A 288 -1.76 -20.99 6.37
C ASN A 288 -0.55 -20.20 6.92
N SER A 289 -0.16 -19.11 6.25
CA SER A 289 0.89 -18.24 6.77
C SER A 289 0.35 -17.62 8.06
N GLN A 290 1.11 -17.71 9.15
CA GLN A 290 0.74 -17.36 10.54
C GLN A 290 0.26 -15.90 10.77
N SER A 291 -0.02 -15.14 9.70
CA SER A 291 -0.32 -13.71 9.73
C SER A 291 -1.71 -13.33 9.19
N SER A 292 -2.59 -14.28 8.85
CA SER A 292 -3.84 -13.96 8.13
C SER A 292 -5.14 -14.35 8.84
N THR A 293 -5.16 -14.41 10.17
CA THR A 293 -6.37 -14.03 10.88
C THR A 293 -6.34 -12.51 10.97
N GLU A 294 -7.30 -11.80 10.34
CA GLU A 294 -7.46 -10.37 10.62
C GLU A 294 -7.52 -10.22 12.15
N PRO A 295 -6.67 -9.36 12.75
CA PRO A 295 -6.63 -9.23 14.20
C PRO A 295 -8.02 -8.84 14.66
N THR A 296 -8.69 -9.77 15.35
CA THR A 296 -10.00 -9.50 15.93
C THR A 296 -9.82 -8.53 17.07
N ILE A 297 -10.68 -7.51 17.12
CA ILE A 297 -10.74 -6.59 18.25
C ILE A 297 -11.08 -7.42 19.49
N PRO A 298 -10.26 -7.36 20.57
CA PRO A 298 -10.55 -8.05 21.82
C PRO A 298 -11.97 -7.73 22.33
N LEU A 299 -12.67 -8.73 22.86
CA LEU A 299 -14.02 -8.55 23.43
C LEU A 299 -14.03 -7.59 24.64
N THR A 300 -12.87 -7.38 25.25
CA THR A 300 -12.68 -6.43 26.36
C THR A 300 -12.77 -4.96 25.92
N LEU A 301 -12.59 -4.65 24.63
CA LEU A 301 -12.69 -3.29 24.11
C LEU A 301 -14.08 -3.04 23.53
N THR A 302 -14.83 -2.13 24.15
CA THR A 302 -16.20 -1.79 23.74
C THR A 302 -16.22 -0.68 22.69
N SER A 303 -17.36 -0.52 22.00
CA SER A 303 -17.57 0.61 21.08
C SER A 303 -17.43 1.98 21.77
N ASN A 304 -17.82 2.09 23.04
CA ASN A 304 -17.68 3.33 23.80
C ASN A 304 -16.23 3.64 24.16
N ASP A 305 -15.40 2.64 24.46
CA ASP A 305 -13.97 2.84 24.75
C ASP A 305 -13.24 3.45 23.54
N PHE A 306 -13.50 2.90 22.34
CA PHE A 306 -12.98 3.46 21.10
C PHE A 306 -13.47 4.88 20.86
N MET A 307 -14.77 5.14 21.04
CA MET A 307 -15.32 6.48 20.81
C MET A 307 -14.71 7.51 21.75
N ASN A 308 -14.67 7.20 23.05
CA ASN A 308 -14.09 8.05 24.08
C ASN A 308 -12.60 8.29 23.81
N PHE A 309 -11.85 7.25 23.44
CA PHE A 309 -10.44 7.39 23.10
C PHE A 309 -10.22 8.31 21.90
N PHE A 310 -10.93 8.09 20.78
CA PHE A 310 -10.77 8.92 19.59
C PHE A 310 -11.16 10.38 19.86
N LYS A 311 -12.25 10.62 20.60
CA LYS A 311 -12.67 11.97 21.00
C LYS A 311 -11.63 12.65 21.90
N ASN A 312 -11.24 11.98 22.99
CA ASN A 312 -10.32 12.54 23.98
C ASN A 312 -8.93 12.80 23.38
N LYS A 313 -8.47 11.95 22.45
CA LYS A 313 -7.21 12.15 21.74
C LYS A 313 -7.17 13.52 21.04
N ILE A 314 -8.26 13.94 20.39
CA ILE A 314 -8.31 15.23 19.69
C ILE A 314 -8.34 16.39 20.68
N LEU A 315 -9.10 16.27 21.77
CA LEU A 315 -9.12 17.28 22.84
C LEU A 315 -7.72 17.47 23.45
N ILE A 316 -7.04 16.37 23.80
CA ILE A 316 -5.67 16.40 24.34
C ILE A 316 -4.70 17.08 23.36
N ILE A 317 -4.81 16.80 22.05
CA ILE A 317 -3.97 17.45 21.05
C ILE A 317 -4.21 18.97 21.03
N ARG A 318 -5.48 19.40 21.04
CA ARG A 318 -5.82 20.83 21.05
C ARG A 318 -5.37 21.51 22.34
N ASP A 319 -5.58 20.89 23.50
CA ASP A 319 -5.14 21.41 24.79
C ASP A 319 -3.61 21.59 24.83
N LYS A 320 -2.85 20.62 24.28
CA LYS A 320 -1.39 20.74 24.14
C LYS A 320 -0.97 21.92 23.27
N ILE A 321 -1.71 22.21 22.19
CA ILE A 321 -1.41 23.34 21.30
C ILE A 321 -1.69 24.65 22.03
N THR A 322 -2.87 24.79 22.66
CA THR A 322 -3.29 26.01 23.36
C THR A 322 -2.40 26.33 24.56
N ASN A 323 -2.00 25.32 25.34
CA ASN A 323 -1.17 25.54 26.53
C ASN A 323 0.27 25.93 26.19
N ASN A 324 0.80 25.46 25.05
CA ASN A 324 2.18 25.74 24.65
C ASN A 324 2.34 27.02 23.81
N HIS A 325 1.25 27.57 23.28
CA HIS A 325 1.25 28.76 22.45
C HIS A 325 0.05 29.66 22.84
N PRO A 326 0.25 30.65 23.73
CA PRO A 326 -0.81 31.56 24.12
C PRO A 326 -1.33 32.36 22.91
N THR A 327 -2.62 32.70 23.00
CA THR A 327 -3.55 33.17 21.96
C THR A 327 -3.08 34.39 21.14
N ASP A 328 -2.07 35.12 21.60
CA ASP A 328 -1.61 36.39 21.01
C ASP A 328 -0.85 36.25 19.68
N VAL A 329 -0.50 35.02 19.26
CA VAL A 329 0.17 34.75 17.96
C VAL A 329 -0.82 34.35 16.84
N ILE A 330 -2.12 34.22 17.16
CA ILE A 330 -3.09 33.52 16.28
C ILE A 330 -3.51 34.31 15.03
N LEU A 331 -3.17 35.59 14.92
CA LEU A 331 -3.49 36.43 13.75
C LEU A 331 -2.27 36.74 12.88
N SER A 332 -1.52 35.72 12.46
CA SER A 332 -0.72 35.83 11.23
C SER A 332 -1.51 35.20 10.09
N THR A 333 -2.50 35.94 9.61
CA THR A 333 -3.04 35.70 8.28
C THR A 333 -1.88 35.86 7.31
N ALA A 334 -1.43 34.74 6.71
CA ALA A 334 -0.68 34.81 5.47
C ALA A 334 -1.50 35.74 4.56
N THR A 335 -0.89 36.82 4.05
CA THR A 335 -1.53 37.75 3.14
C THR A 335 -2.00 36.97 1.92
N PHE A 336 -3.25 36.53 1.94
CA PHE A 336 -3.87 35.85 0.82
C PHE A 336 -3.97 36.87 -0.30
N ARG A 337 -3.45 36.53 -1.48
CA ARG A 337 -3.75 37.31 -2.67
C ARG A 337 -5.25 37.29 -2.86
N THR A 338 -5.87 38.44 -3.06
CA THR A 338 -7.28 38.52 -3.43
C THR A 338 -7.46 37.74 -4.74
N ILE A 339 -8.27 36.69 -4.70
CA ILE A 339 -8.57 35.87 -5.87
C ILE A 339 -9.80 36.47 -6.55
N ASP A 340 -9.63 36.87 -7.81
CA ASP A 340 -10.72 37.44 -8.61
C ASP A 340 -11.69 36.36 -9.13
N VAL A 341 -11.23 35.10 -9.21
CA VAL A 341 -12.04 33.99 -9.72
C VAL A 341 -12.82 33.30 -8.60
N LYS A 342 -14.15 33.28 -8.73
CA LYS A 342 -15.06 32.74 -7.72
C LYS A 342 -15.80 31.50 -8.19
N LEU A 343 -16.00 30.55 -7.27
CA LEU A 343 -16.96 29.46 -7.40
C LEU A 343 -18.14 29.75 -6.48
N ASP A 344 -19.17 30.39 -7.04
CA ASP A 344 -20.32 30.87 -6.27
C ASP A 344 -21.40 29.81 -6.05
N SER A 345 -21.54 28.88 -7.01
CA SER A 345 -22.53 27.80 -6.96
C SER A 345 -22.02 26.54 -7.65
N PHE A 346 -22.55 25.38 -7.24
CA PHE A 346 -22.33 24.13 -7.95
C PHE A 346 -23.37 23.97 -9.07
N SER A 347 -22.92 23.47 -10.22
CA SER A 347 -23.80 23.15 -11.35
C SER A 347 -24.55 21.83 -11.11
N PRO A 348 -25.86 21.76 -11.44
CA PRO A 348 -26.59 20.50 -11.50
C PRO A 348 -25.96 19.51 -12.49
N ILE A 349 -26.11 18.22 -12.23
CA ILE A 349 -25.68 17.14 -13.12
C ILE A 349 -26.86 16.51 -13.85
N ASP A 350 -26.57 15.71 -14.88
CA ASP A 350 -27.56 14.92 -15.61
C ASP A 350 -27.54 13.42 -15.24
N LEU A 351 -28.48 12.65 -15.80
CA LEU A 351 -28.59 11.21 -15.58
C LEU A 351 -27.37 10.42 -16.11
N SER A 352 -26.73 10.89 -17.18
CA SER A 352 -25.59 10.22 -17.81
C SER A 352 -24.37 10.30 -16.89
N GLU A 353 -24.09 11.50 -16.39
CA GLU A 353 -23.04 11.78 -15.43
C GLU A 353 -23.27 11.01 -14.13
N LEU A 354 -24.48 11.04 -13.58
CA LEU A 354 -24.83 10.27 -12.37
C LEU A 354 -24.57 8.77 -12.55
N THR A 355 -25.01 8.21 -13.68
CA THR A 355 -24.84 6.77 -13.99
C THR A 355 -23.37 6.42 -14.12
N SER A 356 -22.57 7.28 -14.76
CA SER A 356 -21.12 7.11 -14.88
C SER A 356 -20.42 7.11 -13.51
N ILE A 357 -20.77 8.04 -12.62
CA ILE A 357 -20.22 8.13 -11.26
C ILE A 357 -20.58 6.89 -10.43
N ILE A 358 -21.84 6.44 -10.45
CA ILE A 358 -22.28 5.27 -9.68
C ILE A 358 -21.64 3.98 -10.22
N THR A 359 -21.56 3.83 -11.54
CA THR A 359 -21.02 2.62 -12.18
C THR A 359 -19.52 2.48 -11.88
N SER A 360 -18.77 3.58 -12.00
CA SER A 360 -17.32 3.62 -11.70
C SER A 360 -16.98 3.51 -10.21
N SER A 361 -17.93 3.83 -9.31
CA SER A 361 -17.71 3.77 -7.86
C SER A 361 -17.55 2.33 -7.34
N LYS A 362 -16.56 2.11 -6.46
CA LYS A 362 -16.37 0.79 -5.83
C LYS A 362 -17.55 0.45 -4.93
N PRO A 363 -18.06 -0.79 -4.92
CA PRO A 363 -19.11 -1.20 -3.98
C PRO A 363 -18.60 -1.11 -2.54
N SER A 364 -19.28 -0.30 -1.71
CA SER A 364 -18.97 -0.17 -0.28
C SER A 364 -20.25 -0.23 0.54
N THR A 365 -20.48 -1.36 1.22
CA THR A 365 -21.66 -1.51 2.08
C THR A 365 -21.42 -0.81 3.41
N CYS A 366 -22.28 0.16 3.72
CA CYS A 366 -22.32 0.83 5.01
C CYS A 366 -23.52 0.34 5.83
N LEU A 367 -23.36 0.26 7.15
CA LEU A 367 -24.44 -0.09 8.08
C LEU A 367 -25.63 0.89 7.97
N LEU A 368 -25.34 2.17 7.71
CA LEU A 368 -26.36 3.21 7.52
C LEU A 368 -26.98 3.20 6.12
N GLY A 369 -26.43 2.42 5.18
CA GLY A 369 -26.97 2.33 3.82
C GLY A 369 -28.38 1.73 3.83
N PRO A 370 -29.31 2.24 3.00
CA PRO A 370 -30.69 1.70 2.95
C PRO A 370 -30.71 0.24 2.48
N ILE A 371 -29.83 -0.10 1.52
CA ILE A 371 -29.70 -1.42 0.93
C ILE A 371 -28.23 -1.73 0.62
N PRO A 372 -27.84 -3.02 0.49
CA PRO A 372 -26.50 -3.39 0.05
C PRO A 372 -26.14 -2.79 -1.31
N THR A 373 -24.91 -2.31 -1.49
CA THR A 373 -24.49 -1.58 -2.70
C THR A 373 -24.62 -2.42 -3.99
N LYS A 374 -24.48 -3.74 -3.89
CA LYS A 374 -24.72 -4.64 -5.04
C LYS A 374 -26.16 -4.56 -5.51
N LEU A 375 -27.12 -4.66 -4.59
CA LEU A 375 -28.55 -4.50 -4.91
C LEU A 375 -28.83 -3.08 -5.42
N PHE A 376 -28.24 -2.06 -4.78
CA PHE A 376 -28.37 -0.66 -5.19
C PHE A 376 -27.99 -0.44 -6.66
N LYS A 377 -26.86 -1.00 -7.11
CA LYS A 377 -26.43 -0.90 -8.52
C LYS A 377 -27.35 -1.68 -9.46
N GLU A 378 -27.90 -2.81 -9.01
CA GLU A 378 -28.80 -3.63 -9.84
C GLU A 378 -30.17 -2.98 -10.07
N VAL A 379 -30.65 -2.22 -9.08
CA VAL A 379 -31.92 -1.48 -9.19
C VAL A 379 -31.75 -0.04 -9.62
N LEU A 380 -30.52 0.39 -9.96
CA LEU A 380 -30.19 1.76 -10.34
C LEU A 380 -31.13 2.35 -11.41
N PRO A 381 -31.49 1.64 -12.50
CA PRO A 381 -32.41 2.17 -13.50
C PRO A 381 -33.78 2.58 -12.96
N LEU A 382 -34.21 2.00 -11.83
CA LEU A 382 -35.50 2.28 -11.20
C LEU A 382 -35.44 3.47 -10.21
N ILE A 383 -34.24 3.83 -9.75
CA ILE A 383 -34.04 4.81 -8.66
C ILE A 383 -33.19 6.02 -9.06
N ASN A 384 -32.66 6.04 -10.29
CA ASN A 384 -31.73 7.05 -10.79
C ASN A 384 -32.30 8.48 -10.72
N SER A 385 -33.58 8.66 -11.07
CA SER A 385 -34.23 9.96 -11.13
C SER A 385 -34.41 10.55 -9.73
N SER A 386 -34.80 9.74 -8.75
CA SER A 386 -34.88 10.16 -7.34
C SER A 386 -33.51 10.58 -6.80
N ILE A 387 -32.46 9.81 -7.11
CA ILE A 387 -31.09 10.15 -6.70
C ILE A 387 -30.62 11.46 -7.33
N LEU A 388 -30.89 11.64 -8.63
CA LEU A 388 -30.53 12.85 -9.36
C LEU A 388 -31.16 14.09 -8.72
N ASN A 389 -32.47 14.02 -8.44
CA ASN A 389 -33.20 15.12 -7.81
C ASN A 389 -32.63 15.47 -6.43
N MET A 390 -32.36 14.46 -5.58
CA MET A 390 -31.76 14.69 -4.26
C MET A 390 -30.37 15.35 -4.35
N ILE A 391 -29.53 14.92 -5.29
CA ILE A 391 -28.20 15.51 -5.50
C ILE A 391 -28.33 16.94 -6.01
N ASN A 392 -29.10 17.19 -7.06
CA ASN A 392 -29.23 18.52 -7.66
C ASN A 392 -29.86 19.52 -6.68
N LEU A 393 -30.87 19.12 -5.90
CA LEU A 393 -31.42 19.96 -4.82
C LEU A 393 -30.37 20.33 -3.78
N SER A 394 -29.56 19.36 -3.35
CA SER A 394 -28.45 19.60 -2.42
C SER A 394 -27.46 20.64 -2.95
N LEU A 395 -27.08 20.53 -4.23
CA LEU A 395 -26.14 21.45 -4.89
C LEU A 395 -26.71 22.87 -5.04
N ILE A 396 -27.95 23.01 -5.49
CA ILE A 396 -28.60 24.29 -5.78
C ILE A 396 -28.80 25.10 -4.49
N ILE A 397 -29.32 24.47 -3.44
CA ILE A 397 -29.63 25.14 -2.16
C ILE A 397 -28.37 25.35 -1.31
N GLY A 398 -27.29 24.63 -1.60
CA GLY A 398 -26.10 24.64 -0.76
C GLY A 398 -26.31 23.91 0.58
N TYR A 399 -27.04 22.79 0.56
CA TYR A 399 -27.39 22.04 1.78
C TYR A 399 -27.05 20.56 1.67
N VAL A 400 -26.32 20.01 2.65
CA VAL A 400 -26.11 18.56 2.79
C VAL A 400 -27.21 17.97 3.67
N PRO A 401 -27.90 16.89 3.25
CA PRO A 401 -28.91 16.20 4.05
C PRO A 401 -28.36 15.64 5.38
N GLN A 402 -29.14 15.68 6.46
CA GLN A 402 -28.74 15.19 7.78
C GLN A 402 -28.39 13.70 7.78
N ALA A 403 -29.13 12.89 7.02
CA ALA A 403 -28.83 11.46 6.87
C ALA A 403 -27.41 11.19 6.32
N PHE A 404 -26.80 12.17 5.64
CA PHE A 404 -25.45 12.07 5.08
C PHE A 404 -24.37 12.60 6.03
N LYS A 405 -24.76 13.23 7.14
CA LYS A 405 -23.86 13.79 8.18
C LYS A 405 -23.59 12.84 9.35
N LEU A 406 -24.12 11.62 9.29
CA LEU A 406 -23.87 10.56 10.27
C LEU A 406 -22.85 9.54 9.72
N ALA A 407 -21.77 9.28 10.47
CA ALA A 407 -20.72 8.34 10.09
C ALA A 407 -20.60 7.16 11.07
N VAL A 408 -20.36 5.96 10.52
CA VAL A 408 -19.99 4.78 11.33
C VAL A 408 -18.48 4.65 11.35
N VAL A 409 -17.85 4.86 12.49
CA VAL A 409 -16.41 4.72 12.66
C VAL A 409 -16.07 3.23 12.82
N LYS A 410 -15.22 2.73 11.93
CA LYS A 410 -14.62 1.39 12.01
C LYS A 410 -13.17 1.52 12.47
N PRO A 411 -12.84 1.08 13.70
CA PRO A 411 -11.45 1.03 14.16
C PRO A 411 -10.64 0.07 13.28
N LEU A 412 -9.61 0.59 12.60
CA LEU A 412 -8.72 -0.20 11.77
C LEU A 412 -7.31 -0.22 12.36
N LEU A 413 -6.78 -1.40 12.66
CA LEU A 413 -5.42 -1.54 13.18
C LEU A 413 -4.39 -1.01 12.15
N LYS A 414 -3.48 -0.14 12.60
CA LYS A 414 -2.49 0.55 11.73
C LYS A 414 -1.56 -0.43 11.02
N LYS A 415 -1.13 -1.49 11.71
CA LYS A 415 -0.26 -2.55 11.18
C LYS A 415 -0.65 -3.89 11.83
N PRO A 416 -0.67 -5.01 11.09
CA PRO A 416 -1.03 -6.31 11.65
C PRO A 416 -0.14 -6.81 12.80
N SER A 417 1.10 -6.30 12.90
CA SER A 417 2.07 -6.67 13.92
C SER A 417 1.91 -5.90 15.24
N LEU A 418 1.00 -4.92 15.30
CA LEU A 418 0.76 -4.12 16.50
C LEU A 418 -0.22 -4.83 17.42
N ASP A 419 -0.10 -4.58 18.72
CA ASP A 419 -0.99 -5.15 19.73
C ASP A 419 -2.44 -4.66 19.53
N PRO A 420 -3.41 -5.56 19.27
CA PRO A 420 -4.83 -5.23 19.14
C PRO A 420 -5.50 -4.76 20.44
N ALA A 421 -4.90 -4.98 21.62
CA ALA A 421 -5.44 -4.50 22.89
C ALA A 421 -5.20 -3.00 23.13
N VAL A 422 -4.28 -2.38 22.37
CA VAL A 422 -3.90 -0.97 22.55
C VAL A 422 -4.69 -0.07 21.60
N LEU A 423 -5.55 0.79 22.15
CA LEU A 423 -6.41 1.72 21.39
C LEU A 423 -5.63 2.67 20.46
N ALA A 424 -4.44 3.11 20.87
CA ALA A 424 -3.57 3.99 20.08
C ALA A 424 -3.08 3.37 18.76
N ASN A 425 -3.17 2.04 18.62
CA ASN A 425 -2.81 1.32 17.41
C ASN A 425 -3.90 1.34 16.33
N TYR A 426 -5.06 1.93 16.60
CA TYR A 426 -6.18 2.00 15.66
C TYR A 426 -6.32 3.36 14.98
N ARG A 427 -6.85 3.35 13.75
CA ARG A 427 -7.32 4.51 12.99
C ARG A 427 -8.85 4.56 12.99
N PRO A 428 -9.47 5.73 13.19
CA PRO A 428 -10.92 5.88 13.12
C PRO A 428 -11.39 6.04 11.66
N ILE A 429 -11.67 4.94 10.94
CA ILE A 429 -12.11 5.02 9.54
C ILE A 429 -13.61 5.29 9.47
N SER A 430 -14.02 6.45 8.95
CA SER A 430 -15.41 6.84 8.81
C SER A 430 -16.08 6.16 7.61
N ASN A 431 -17.05 5.30 7.86
CA ASN A 431 -17.86 4.65 6.83
C ASN A 431 -19.17 5.43 6.62
N LEU A 432 -19.25 6.14 5.50
CA LEU A 432 -20.40 6.97 5.11
C LEU A 432 -21.40 6.20 4.24
N PRO A 433 -22.69 6.61 4.22
CA PRO A 433 -23.67 6.05 3.28
C PRO A 433 -23.21 6.16 1.82
N PHE A 434 -23.51 5.16 1.00
CA PHE A 434 -23.04 5.14 -0.39
C PHE A 434 -23.51 6.37 -1.19
N ILE A 435 -24.76 6.82 -0.99
CA ILE A 435 -25.31 8.00 -1.68
C ILE A 435 -24.59 9.29 -1.25
N SER A 436 -24.23 9.41 0.03
CA SER A 436 -23.40 10.52 0.53
C SER A 436 -22.07 10.59 -0.23
N ASN A 437 -21.40 9.44 -0.40
CA ASN A 437 -20.16 9.39 -1.20
C ASN A 437 -20.38 9.77 -2.69
N ILE A 438 -21.55 9.51 -3.27
CA ILE A 438 -21.86 9.94 -4.65
C ILE A 438 -22.01 11.46 -4.71
N LEU A 439 -22.75 12.06 -3.77
CA LEU A 439 -22.87 13.52 -3.66
C LEU A 439 -21.49 14.18 -3.50
N GLU A 440 -20.64 13.67 -2.61
CA GLU A 440 -19.29 14.19 -2.43
C GLU A 440 -18.44 14.08 -3.71
N ARG A 441 -18.60 13.02 -4.52
CA ARG A 441 -17.88 12.87 -5.80
C ARG A 441 -18.26 13.95 -6.80
N VAL A 442 -19.55 14.31 -6.85
CA VAL A 442 -20.04 15.38 -7.73
C VAL A 442 -19.39 16.71 -7.33
N VAL A 443 -19.40 17.02 -6.03
CA VAL A 443 -18.76 18.23 -5.50
C VAL A 443 -17.25 18.24 -5.74
N VAL A 444 -16.54 17.12 -5.48
CA VAL A 444 -15.10 17.01 -5.72
C VAL A 444 -14.73 17.24 -7.18
N LYS A 445 -15.54 16.71 -8.12
CA LYS A 445 -15.28 16.93 -9.56
C LYS A 445 -15.29 18.43 -9.87
N GLN A 446 -16.36 19.12 -9.49
CA GLN A 446 -16.49 20.56 -9.77
C GLN A 446 -15.44 21.42 -9.04
N LEU A 447 -15.15 21.09 -7.78
CA LEU A 447 -14.10 21.75 -6.99
C LEU A 447 -12.72 21.55 -7.65
N THR A 448 -12.40 20.32 -8.06
CA THR A 448 -11.11 20.01 -8.70
C THR A 448 -10.98 20.74 -10.03
N ASP A 449 -12.05 20.81 -10.82
CA ASP A 449 -12.04 21.53 -12.10
C ASP A 449 -11.80 23.04 -11.87
N HIS A 450 -12.42 23.64 -10.85
CA HIS A 450 -12.16 25.04 -10.44
C HIS A 450 -10.70 25.26 -10.05
N LEU A 451 -10.15 24.39 -9.21
CA LEU A 451 -8.76 24.48 -8.75
C LEU A 451 -7.76 24.32 -9.89
N GLN A 452 -8.01 23.41 -10.83
CA GLN A 452 -7.15 23.17 -11.99
C GLN A 452 -7.20 24.32 -12.99
N ARG A 453 -8.40 24.78 -13.37
CA ARG A 453 -8.58 25.87 -14.34
C ARG A 453 -7.93 27.17 -13.88
N ASN A 454 -7.87 27.40 -12.58
CA ASN A 454 -7.37 28.64 -11.99
C ASN A 454 -5.98 28.51 -11.34
N GLY A 455 -5.31 27.35 -11.48
CA GLY A 455 -3.95 27.16 -10.94
C GLY A 455 -3.83 27.31 -9.42
N LEU A 456 -4.87 26.93 -8.67
CA LEU A 456 -4.99 27.20 -7.22
C LEU A 456 -4.34 26.13 -6.31
N PHE A 457 -3.78 25.07 -6.90
CA PHE A 457 -3.05 24.07 -6.13
C PHE A 457 -1.64 24.55 -5.78
N GLU A 458 -1.17 24.16 -4.59
CA GLU A 458 0.27 24.22 -4.28
C GLU A 458 1.04 23.33 -5.27
N GLU A 459 1.97 23.92 -6.00
CA GLU A 459 2.80 23.28 -7.02
C GLU A 459 3.49 22.01 -6.49
N PHE A 460 4.11 22.09 -5.31
CA PHE A 460 4.87 20.99 -4.72
C PHE A 460 4.01 20.06 -3.84
N GLN A 461 2.68 20.11 -3.95
CA GLN A 461 1.78 19.13 -3.36
C GLN A 461 1.42 18.05 -4.38
N SER A 462 1.73 16.79 -4.07
CA SER A 462 1.46 15.64 -4.95
C SER A 462 0.42 14.66 -4.41
N GLY A 463 0.04 14.78 -3.14
CA GLY A 463 -1.01 13.97 -2.55
C GLY A 463 -2.36 14.29 -3.15
N PHE A 464 -3.18 13.25 -3.38
CA PHE A 464 -4.57 13.35 -3.83
C PHE A 464 -4.83 14.14 -5.11
N ARG A 465 -3.82 14.30 -5.98
CA ARG A 465 -3.95 15.01 -7.27
C ARG A 465 -3.85 14.05 -8.44
N ALA A 466 -4.64 14.30 -9.48
CA ALA A 466 -4.51 13.60 -10.75
C ALA A 466 -3.12 13.86 -11.36
N GLN A 467 -2.59 12.88 -12.09
CA GLN A 467 -1.25 12.91 -12.74
C GLN A 467 -0.05 12.99 -11.78
N HIS A 468 -0.28 13.12 -10.47
CA HIS A 468 0.76 13.09 -9.43
C HIS A 468 0.81 11.71 -8.78
N SER A 469 1.95 11.35 -8.21
CA SER A 469 2.14 10.09 -7.48
C SER A 469 3.28 10.23 -6.46
N THR A 470 3.43 9.23 -5.59
CA THR A 470 4.63 9.12 -4.74
C THR A 470 5.90 9.08 -5.59
N GLU A 471 5.86 8.41 -6.74
CA GLU A 471 6.99 8.31 -7.66
C GLU A 471 7.36 9.67 -8.28
N THR A 472 6.40 10.48 -8.75
CA THR A 472 6.72 11.82 -9.31
C THR A 472 7.31 12.75 -8.25
N ALA A 473 6.78 12.72 -7.03
CA ALA A 473 7.30 13.50 -5.91
C ALA A 473 8.74 13.09 -5.56
N LEU A 474 8.99 11.79 -5.40
CA LEU A 474 10.32 11.28 -5.07
C LEU A 474 11.32 11.49 -6.21
N VAL A 475 10.88 11.47 -7.48
CA VAL A 475 11.75 11.76 -8.63
C VAL A 475 12.27 13.20 -8.53
N LYS A 476 11.43 14.18 -8.20
CA LYS A 476 11.86 15.58 -8.03
C LYS A 476 12.87 15.71 -6.88
N VAL A 477 12.52 15.21 -5.70
CA VAL A 477 13.39 15.29 -4.51
C VAL A 477 14.72 14.58 -4.76
N THR A 478 14.67 13.35 -5.30
CA THR A 478 15.89 12.56 -5.57
C THR A 478 16.77 13.21 -6.63
N ASN A 479 16.17 13.79 -7.68
CA ASN A 479 16.91 14.52 -8.71
C ASN A 479 17.73 15.65 -8.10
N ASP A 480 17.10 16.49 -7.28
CA ASP A 480 17.76 17.65 -6.68
C ASP A 480 18.90 17.23 -5.75
N LEU A 481 18.68 16.20 -4.93
CA LEU A 481 19.69 15.65 -4.02
C LEU A 481 20.88 15.04 -4.77
N LEU A 482 20.62 14.31 -5.87
CA LEU A 482 21.68 13.72 -6.69
C LEU A 482 22.51 14.79 -7.42
N MET A 483 21.86 15.81 -7.98
CA MET A 483 22.54 16.92 -8.67
C MET A 483 23.32 17.81 -7.68
N ALA A 484 22.80 18.03 -6.48
CA ALA A 484 23.52 18.70 -5.41
C ALA A 484 24.79 17.93 -5.02
N SER A 485 24.69 16.61 -4.85
CA SER A 485 25.85 15.77 -4.54
C SER A 485 26.87 15.71 -5.68
N ASP A 486 26.41 15.72 -6.93
CA ASP A 486 27.26 15.84 -8.13
C ASP A 486 28.13 17.10 -8.06
N SER A 487 27.51 18.22 -7.65
CA SER A 487 28.13 19.52 -7.43
C SER A 487 28.99 19.61 -6.16
N GLY A 488 29.14 18.52 -5.40
CA GLY A 488 29.94 18.48 -4.17
C GLY A 488 29.27 19.09 -2.95
N LEU A 489 27.95 19.29 -2.97
CA LEU A 489 27.18 19.80 -1.84
C LEU A 489 26.79 18.67 -0.87
N ILE A 490 26.49 19.05 0.37
CA ILE A 490 25.88 18.21 1.40
C ILE A 490 24.41 18.61 1.51
N SER A 491 23.52 17.63 1.59
CA SER A 491 22.08 17.90 1.69
C SER A 491 21.51 17.43 3.02
N VAL A 492 20.56 18.19 3.55
CA VAL A 492 19.75 17.80 4.72
C VAL A 492 18.33 17.59 4.22
N LEU A 493 17.74 16.44 4.57
CA LEU A 493 16.33 16.12 4.30
C LEU A 493 15.62 15.87 5.62
N VAL A 494 14.54 16.61 5.86
CA VAL A 494 13.67 16.55 7.03
C VAL A 494 12.30 16.05 6.58
N LEU A 495 11.80 14.99 7.21
CA LEU A 495 10.49 14.40 6.95
C LEU A 495 9.59 14.72 8.14
N LEU A 496 8.66 15.66 7.97
CA LEU A 496 7.71 16.07 8.99
C LEU A 496 6.46 15.18 8.94
N ASP A 497 5.99 14.76 10.11
CA ASP A 497 4.76 13.98 10.31
C ASP A 497 3.79 14.74 11.23
N LEU A 498 2.49 14.57 10.99
CA LEU A 498 1.43 15.23 11.75
C LEU A 498 0.65 14.25 12.64
N SER A 499 0.38 14.67 13.87
CA SER A 499 -0.46 13.91 14.80
C SER A 499 -1.93 14.07 14.46
N ALA A 500 -2.55 13.01 13.94
CA ALA A 500 -4.00 12.95 13.66
C ALA A 500 -4.50 14.04 12.70
N ALA A 501 -3.73 14.31 11.63
CA ALA A 501 -3.89 15.45 10.73
C ALA A 501 -5.33 15.72 10.25
N PHE A 502 -6.05 14.68 9.81
CA PHE A 502 -7.43 14.81 9.33
C PHE A 502 -8.43 15.11 10.45
N ASP A 503 -8.18 14.63 11.66
CA ASP A 503 -9.11 14.72 12.79
C ASP A 503 -9.00 16.06 13.53
N THR A 504 -7.90 16.80 13.35
CA THR A 504 -7.62 18.06 14.07
C THR A 504 -7.98 19.31 13.26
N VAL A 505 -8.34 19.16 11.97
CA VAL A 505 -8.72 20.28 11.09
C VAL A 505 -9.80 21.14 11.73
N ASP A 506 -9.54 22.42 11.88
CA ASP A 506 -10.52 23.36 12.40
C ASP A 506 -11.51 23.77 11.30
N HIS A 507 -12.81 23.69 11.59
CA HIS A 507 -13.84 23.94 10.59
C HIS A 507 -13.91 25.41 10.17
N ASN A 508 -13.72 26.35 11.11
CA ASN A 508 -13.79 27.77 10.80
C ASN A 508 -12.60 28.19 9.94
N ILE A 509 -11.39 27.79 10.34
CA ILE A 509 -10.18 28.06 9.56
C ILE A 509 -10.26 27.41 8.16
N LEU A 510 -10.83 26.21 8.04
CA LEU A 510 -11.03 25.58 6.74
C LEU A 510 -11.98 26.41 5.87
N LEU A 511 -13.13 26.84 6.42
CA LEU A 511 -14.12 27.63 5.69
C LEU A 511 -13.57 28.99 5.25
N GLU A 512 -12.88 29.72 6.12
CA GLU A 512 -12.19 30.98 5.78
C GLU A 512 -11.19 30.78 4.64
N ARG A 513 -10.49 29.64 4.63
CA ARG A 513 -9.52 29.32 3.57
C ARG A 513 -10.19 28.97 2.26
N LEU A 514 -11.32 28.25 2.29
CA LEU A 514 -12.12 28.00 1.10
C LEU A 514 -12.65 29.31 0.51
N GLU A 515 -13.11 30.23 1.36
CA GLU A 515 -13.63 31.53 0.93
C GLU A 515 -12.52 32.43 0.36
N HIS A 516 -11.48 32.70 1.15
CA HIS A 516 -10.51 33.74 0.83
C HIS A 516 -9.31 33.26 0.01
N ALA A 517 -8.90 32.00 0.15
CA ALA A 517 -7.72 31.45 -0.52
C ALA A 517 -8.04 30.54 -1.72
N VAL A 518 -9.31 30.14 -1.88
CA VAL A 518 -9.77 29.31 -3.01
C VAL A 518 -10.87 30.02 -3.82
N GLY A 519 -11.50 31.06 -3.26
CA GLY A 519 -12.54 31.83 -3.93
C GLY A 519 -13.90 31.13 -3.95
N ILE A 520 -14.22 30.29 -2.96
CA ILE A 520 -15.53 29.64 -2.87
C ILE A 520 -16.51 30.56 -2.15
N THR A 521 -17.58 30.97 -2.83
CA THR A 521 -18.58 31.93 -2.31
C THR A 521 -20.00 31.37 -2.46
N GLY A 522 -21.01 32.18 -2.12
CA GLY A 522 -22.41 31.90 -2.43
C GLY A 522 -22.93 30.56 -1.88
N THR A 523 -23.75 29.87 -2.68
CA THR A 523 -24.34 28.59 -2.30
C THR A 523 -23.31 27.47 -2.23
N ALA A 524 -22.20 27.56 -2.97
CA ALA A 524 -21.10 26.60 -2.88
C ALA A 524 -20.42 26.65 -1.50
N LEU A 525 -20.19 27.86 -0.95
CA LEU A 525 -19.65 28.02 0.40
C LEU A 525 -20.64 27.50 1.45
N GLN A 526 -21.93 27.85 1.32
CA GLN A 526 -22.99 27.35 2.21
C GLN A 526 -23.07 25.81 2.22
N TRP A 527 -22.82 25.17 1.07
CA TRP A 527 -22.74 23.71 1.00
C TRP A 527 -21.64 23.15 1.89
N PHE A 528 -20.43 23.75 1.89
CA PHE A 528 -19.34 23.32 2.77
C PHE A 528 -19.63 23.62 4.24
N VAL A 529 -20.23 24.77 4.55
CA VAL A 529 -20.71 25.08 5.92
C VAL A 529 -21.67 23.99 6.39
N SER A 530 -22.64 23.62 5.55
CA SER A 530 -23.59 22.55 5.84
C SER A 530 -22.92 21.18 5.96
N TYR A 531 -21.94 20.87 5.10
CA TYR A 531 -21.21 19.61 5.09
C TYR A 531 -20.45 19.35 6.40
N LEU A 532 -19.82 20.40 6.96
CA LEU A 532 -19.00 20.33 8.19
C LEU A 532 -19.85 20.44 9.47
N SER A 533 -20.94 21.19 9.42
CA SER A 533 -21.79 21.46 10.59
C SER A 533 -22.68 20.28 11.01
N ASN A 534 -22.95 20.17 12.31
CA ASN A 534 -23.90 19.20 12.90
C ASN A 534 -23.64 17.73 12.52
N ARG A 535 -22.38 17.38 12.27
CA ARG A 535 -21.99 16.01 12.00
C ARG A 535 -21.96 15.17 13.27
N LEU A 536 -22.38 13.92 13.14
CA LEU A 536 -22.36 12.92 14.20
C LEU A 536 -21.56 11.69 13.76
N GLN A 537 -20.94 11.01 14.71
CA GLN A 537 -20.28 9.74 14.49
C GLN A 537 -20.52 8.76 15.64
N PHE A 538 -20.49 7.47 15.36
CA PHE A 538 -20.52 6.40 16.38
C PHE A 538 -19.59 5.26 15.96
N VAL A 539 -19.01 4.54 16.92
CA VAL A 539 -18.20 3.35 16.66
C VAL A 539 -19.11 2.13 16.65
N HIS A 540 -18.86 1.18 15.76
CA HIS A 540 -19.54 -0.11 15.75
C HIS A 540 -18.51 -1.26 15.69
N VAL A 541 -18.34 -1.96 16.81
CA VAL A 541 -17.46 -3.14 16.95
C VAL A 541 -18.20 -4.25 17.69
N ASN A 542 -17.85 -5.51 17.39
CA ASN A 542 -18.41 -6.70 18.05
C ASN A 542 -19.95 -6.78 18.08
N GLY A 543 -20.63 -6.14 17.13
CA GLY A 543 -22.10 -6.15 17.03
C GLY A 543 -22.80 -5.05 17.85
N GLU A 544 -22.05 -4.25 18.59
CA GLU A 544 -22.57 -3.17 19.44
C GLU A 544 -22.17 -1.79 18.91
N SER A 545 -23.02 -0.79 19.16
CA SER A 545 -22.78 0.59 18.75
C SER A 545 -22.53 1.49 19.96
N SER A 546 -21.60 2.44 19.84
CA SER A 546 -21.42 3.49 20.85
C SER A 546 -22.57 4.50 20.82
N SER A 547 -22.64 5.36 21.83
CA SER A 547 -23.46 6.56 21.73
C SER A 547 -22.98 7.46 20.57
N PRO A 548 -23.89 8.11 19.83
CA PRO A 548 -23.52 9.12 18.85
C PRO A 548 -22.81 10.30 19.50
N THR A 549 -21.71 10.74 18.90
CA THR A 549 -20.90 11.86 19.36
C THR A 549 -20.79 12.91 18.25
N LYS A 550 -20.88 14.19 18.61
CA LYS A 550 -20.71 15.31 17.68
C LYS A 550 -19.26 15.42 17.21
N VAL A 551 -19.08 15.64 15.92
CA VAL A 551 -17.77 15.89 15.30
C VAL A 551 -17.56 17.41 15.26
N ASN A 552 -16.83 17.93 16.24
CA ASN A 552 -16.54 19.36 16.34
C ASN A 552 -15.33 19.79 15.50
N TYR A 553 -14.43 18.85 15.20
CA TYR A 553 -13.19 19.09 14.48
C TYR A 553 -12.94 17.94 13.52
N GLY A 554 -12.13 18.20 12.50
CA GLY A 554 -11.68 17.23 11.54
C GLY A 554 -12.63 17.05 10.36
N VAL A 555 -12.10 16.39 9.34
CA VAL A 555 -12.86 15.90 8.18
C VAL A 555 -12.94 14.37 8.24
N PRO A 556 -14.06 13.74 7.83
CA PRO A 556 -14.23 12.31 8.02
C PRO A 556 -13.16 11.50 7.27
N GLN A 557 -12.42 10.65 7.99
CA GLN A 557 -11.39 9.81 7.39
C GLN A 557 -12.03 8.80 6.43
N SER A 558 -11.53 8.72 5.20
CA SER A 558 -12.08 7.93 4.09
C SER A 558 -13.36 8.45 3.43
N SER A 559 -13.80 9.68 3.77
CA SER A 559 -14.71 10.43 2.89
C SER A 559 -14.03 10.75 1.55
N VAL A 560 -14.85 11.08 0.55
CA VAL A 560 -14.36 11.47 -0.78
C VAL A 560 -13.80 12.89 -0.73
N LEU A 561 -14.42 13.79 0.03
CA LEU A 561 -14.00 15.19 0.19
C LEU A 561 -12.83 15.40 1.15
N GLY A 562 -12.71 14.59 2.20
CA GLY A 562 -11.69 14.77 3.24
C GLY A 562 -10.27 15.01 2.70
N PRO A 563 -9.77 14.21 1.75
CA PRO A 563 -8.44 14.38 1.17
C PRO A 563 -8.17 15.74 0.51
N ILE A 564 -9.12 16.25 -0.28
CA ILE A 564 -8.95 17.54 -0.96
C ILE A 564 -9.10 18.69 0.03
N LEU A 565 -10.05 18.60 0.97
CA LEU A 565 -10.23 19.62 2.01
C LEU A 565 -8.99 19.76 2.90
N PHE A 566 -8.36 18.64 3.29
CA PHE A 566 -7.10 18.67 4.01
C PHE A 566 -5.98 19.30 3.18
N THR A 567 -5.91 18.98 1.89
CA THR A 567 -4.91 19.58 0.99
C THR A 567 -5.08 21.10 0.91
N LEU A 568 -6.32 21.58 0.81
CA LEU A 568 -6.63 23.01 0.79
C LEU A 568 -6.29 23.66 2.14
N TYR A 569 -6.54 22.97 3.26
CA TYR A 569 -6.11 23.38 4.59
C TYR A 569 -4.60 23.58 4.70
N MET A 570 -3.79 22.90 3.91
CA MET A 570 -2.33 23.03 3.95
C MET A 570 -1.75 24.09 3.01
N LEU A 571 -2.57 24.77 2.19
CA LEU A 571 -2.10 25.69 1.12
C LEU A 571 -1.04 26.73 1.57
N PRO A 572 -1.21 27.47 2.68
CA PRO A 572 -0.24 28.49 3.09
C PRO A 572 1.13 27.95 3.47
N LEU A 573 1.25 26.66 3.79
CA LEU A 573 2.52 26.08 4.23
C LEU A 573 3.62 26.29 3.18
N GLY A 574 3.27 26.16 1.90
CA GLY A 574 4.24 26.33 0.82
C GLY A 574 4.77 27.76 0.70
N SER A 575 3.98 28.80 1.02
CA SER A 575 4.45 30.19 0.98
C SER A 575 5.37 30.51 2.16
N ILE A 576 5.09 29.93 3.33
CA ILE A 576 5.93 30.03 4.53
C ILE A 576 7.31 29.42 4.25
N ILE A 577 7.34 28.20 3.68
CA ILE A 577 8.61 27.52 3.39
C ILE A 577 9.45 28.30 2.36
N ARG A 578 8.81 28.81 1.30
CA ARG A 578 9.51 29.58 0.25
C ARG A 578 10.14 30.87 0.79
N ARG A 579 9.56 31.52 1.81
CA ARG A 579 10.13 32.72 2.43
C ARG A 579 11.54 32.47 2.99
N HIS A 580 11.81 31.25 3.44
CA HIS A 580 13.10 30.83 3.96
C HIS A 580 14.07 30.31 2.89
N SER A 581 13.66 30.31 1.61
CA SER A 581 14.42 29.74 0.48
C SER A 581 14.78 28.25 0.67
N ILE A 582 13.84 27.49 1.24
CA ILE A 582 13.99 26.04 1.46
C ILE A 582 13.16 25.29 0.42
N ASN A 583 13.72 24.23 -0.13
CA ASN A 583 12.97 23.37 -1.05
C ASN A 583 12.09 22.43 -0.25
N PHE A 584 10.93 22.10 -0.80
CA PHE A 584 10.02 21.18 -0.14
C PHE A 584 9.23 20.36 -1.15
N HIS A 585 8.61 19.30 -0.64
CA HIS A 585 7.63 18.52 -1.36
C HIS A 585 6.62 17.94 -0.38
N CYS A 586 5.34 18.11 -0.66
CA CYS A 586 4.25 17.58 0.15
C CYS A 586 3.58 16.39 -0.55
N TYR A 587 3.18 15.41 0.24
CA TYR A 587 2.28 14.35 -0.19
C TYR A 587 1.22 14.14 0.89
N ALA A 588 0.06 14.77 0.72
CA ALA A 588 -0.95 14.85 1.78
C ALA A 588 -0.37 15.56 3.02
N ASP A 589 -0.35 14.88 4.17
CA ASP A 589 0.21 15.33 5.44
C ASP A 589 1.74 15.18 5.52
N ASP A 590 2.33 14.23 4.79
CA ASP A 590 3.78 14.04 4.72
C ASP A 590 4.44 15.28 4.08
N THR A 591 5.23 16.04 4.84
CA THR A 591 5.94 17.23 4.35
C THR A 591 7.44 17.00 4.40
N GLN A 592 8.10 17.12 3.25
CA GLN A 592 9.54 16.93 3.11
C GLN A 592 10.19 18.30 2.91
N LEU A 593 11.13 18.66 3.77
CA LEU A 593 11.96 19.85 3.61
C LEU A 593 13.38 19.41 3.26
N TYR A 594 13.99 20.06 2.28
CA TYR A 594 15.37 19.77 1.93
C TYR A 594 16.13 21.01 1.47
N LEU A 595 17.41 21.01 1.79
CA LEU A 595 18.34 22.06 1.38
C LEU A 595 19.71 21.43 1.11
N SER A 596 20.49 22.10 0.27
CA SER A 596 21.84 21.65 -0.09
C SER A 596 22.83 22.79 0.07
N MET A 597 23.92 22.53 0.78
CA MET A 597 24.91 23.53 1.16
C MET A 597 26.32 23.09 0.79
N LYS A 598 27.22 24.07 0.61
CA LYS A 598 28.65 23.78 0.54
C LYS A 598 29.17 23.34 1.91
N PRO A 599 30.15 22.42 1.97
CA PRO A 599 30.85 22.11 3.22
C PRO A 599 31.35 23.39 3.90
N GLY A 600 31.00 23.58 5.18
CA GLY A 600 31.39 24.77 5.97
C GLY A 600 30.43 25.96 5.90
N ASN A 601 29.46 25.99 4.98
CA ASN A 601 28.44 27.06 4.93
C ASN A 601 27.23 26.73 5.81
N THR A 602 27.44 26.73 7.12
CA THR A 602 26.47 26.24 8.12
C THR A 602 25.34 27.24 8.39
N HIS A 603 25.45 28.49 7.90
CA HIS A 603 24.37 29.49 7.99
C HIS A 603 23.06 29.01 7.35
N GLN A 604 23.11 28.12 6.35
CA GLN A 604 21.88 27.57 5.77
C GLN A 604 21.09 26.69 6.75
N LEU A 605 21.74 26.13 7.78
CA LEU A 605 21.05 25.40 8.86
C LEU A 605 20.23 26.35 9.73
N VAL A 606 20.67 27.59 9.91
CA VAL A 606 19.91 28.61 10.65
C VAL A 606 18.60 28.92 9.92
N LYS A 607 18.64 29.07 8.60
CA LYS A 607 17.41 29.24 7.79
C LYS A 607 16.45 28.06 7.94
N LEU A 608 16.99 26.83 7.99
CA LEU A 608 16.17 25.64 8.25
C LEU A 608 15.53 25.68 9.63
N GLN A 609 16.27 26.12 10.64
CA GLN A 609 15.75 26.27 12.00
C GLN A 609 14.63 27.32 12.06
N GLU A 610 14.85 28.49 11.47
CA GLU A 610 13.86 29.56 11.39
C GLU A 610 12.61 29.10 10.64
N CYS A 611 12.79 28.38 9.53
CA CYS A 611 11.68 27.78 8.79
C CYS A 611 10.90 26.77 9.62
N LEU A 612 11.58 25.84 10.32
CA LEU A 612 10.91 24.86 11.19
C LEU A 612 10.14 25.53 12.32
N LYS A 613 10.69 26.60 12.90
CA LYS A 613 10.03 27.40 13.93
C LYS A 613 8.76 28.08 13.40
N ASP A 614 8.84 28.70 12.22
CA ASP A 614 7.69 29.34 11.57
C ASP A 614 6.62 28.31 11.19
N ILE A 615 7.03 27.15 10.68
CA ILE A 615 6.13 26.03 10.38
C ILE A 615 5.43 25.56 11.66
N LYS A 616 6.17 25.32 12.74
CA LYS A 616 5.61 24.89 14.03
C LYS A 616 4.62 25.91 14.58
N THR A 617 4.98 27.20 14.52
CA THR A 617 4.13 28.32 14.96
C THR A 617 2.84 28.39 14.14
N TRP A 618 2.96 28.32 12.80
CA TRP A 618 1.81 28.33 11.92
C TRP A 618 0.93 27.09 12.11
N MET A 619 1.53 25.90 12.21
CA MET A 619 0.78 24.66 12.48
C MET A 619 0.01 24.76 13.79
N ALA A 620 0.63 25.27 14.87
CA ALA A 620 -0.05 25.52 16.14
C ALA A 620 -1.22 26.50 15.99
N ALA A 621 -1.04 27.63 15.31
CA ALA A 621 -2.11 28.59 15.02
C ALA A 621 -3.27 27.99 14.19
N ASN A 622 -2.98 26.92 13.45
CA ASN A 622 -3.95 26.17 12.64
C ASN A 622 -4.39 24.85 13.31
N PHE A 623 -4.18 24.68 14.62
CA PHE A 623 -4.53 23.48 15.39
C PHE A 623 -3.97 22.16 14.81
N LEU A 624 -2.80 22.23 14.18
CA LEU A 624 -2.02 21.08 13.71
C LEU A 624 -0.84 20.85 14.66
N LEU A 625 -0.60 19.59 15.01
CA LEU A 625 0.50 19.20 15.90
C LEU A 625 1.54 18.38 15.15
N LEU A 626 2.78 18.89 15.09
CA LEU A 626 3.92 18.11 14.62
C LEU A 626 4.20 16.94 15.54
N ASN A 627 4.44 15.79 14.94
CA ASN A 627 4.78 14.57 15.62
C ASN A 627 6.31 14.43 15.71
N SER A 628 6.88 14.91 16.81
CA SER A 628 8.34 14.86 17.04
C SER A 628 8.90 13.45 16.94
N ASP A 629 8.15 12.44 17.41
CA ASP A 629 8.60 11.05 17.49
C ASP A 629 8.65 10.36 16.12
N GLN A 630 7.89 10.87 15.15
CA GLN A 630 7.85 10.35 13.78
C GLN A 630 8.55 11.28 12.77
N THR A 631 9.00 12.45 13.21
CA THR A 631 9.79 13.35 12.38
C THR A 631 11.20 12.78 12.22
N GLU A 632 11.60 12.46 10.98
CA GLU A 632 12.90 11.85 10.68
C GLU A 632 13.82 12.85 9.96
N VAL A 633 15.13 12.79 10.23
CA VAL A 633 16.15 13.59 9.53
C VAL A 633 17.26 12.71 9.01
N ILE A 634 17.68 12.99 7.78
CA ILE A 634 18.84 12.36 7.16
C ILE A 634 19.77 13.40 6.52
N VAL A 635 21.06 13.24 6.79
CA VAL A 635 22.12 14.04 6.14
C VAL A 635 22.76 13.20 5.04
N LEU A 636 22.77 13.74 3.84
CA LEU A 636 23.20 13.07 2.60
C LEU A 636 24.52 13.68 2.12
N GLY A 637 25.50 12.82 1.84
CA GLY A 637 26.81 13.25 1.36
C GLY A 637 27.97 12.36 1.86
N PRO A 638 29.23 12.73 1.56
CA PRO A 638 30.41 12.00 2.02
C PRO A 638 30.47 11.87 3.56
N GLU A 639 30.94 10.73 4.07
CA GLU A 639 30.91 10.39 5.51
C GLU A 639 31.59 11.43 6.41
N ASN A 640 32.81 11.83 6.05
CA ASN A 640 33.58 12.85 6.77
C ASN A 640 32.81 14.17 6.91
N LEU A 641 32.07 14.56 5.87
CA LEU A 641 31.29 15.79 5.82
C LEU A 641 29.97 15.67 6.59
N ARG A 642 29.33 14.50 6.55
CA ARG A 642 28.09 14.22 7.32
C ARG A 642 28.30 14.38 8.82
N ASN A 643 29.44 13.90 9.34
CA ASN A 643 29.71 13.93 10.78
C ASN A 643 29.82 15.37 11.32
N MET A 644 30.34 16.30 10.52
CA MET A 644 30.43 17.71 10.87
C MET A 644 29.03 18.36 10.97
N VAL A 645 28.19 18.16 9.96
CA VAL A 645 26.83 18.73 9.89
C VAL A 645 25.91 18.09 10.93
N SER A 646 26.03 16.79 11.17
CA SER A 646 25.19 16.06 12.14
C SER A 646 25.34 16.61 13.57
N LYS A 647 26.55 17.05 13.97
CA LYS A 647 26.78 17.66 15.28
C LYS A 647 26.01 18.97 15.48
N GLN A 648 25.82 19.74 14.40
CA GLN A 648 25.12 21.02 14.43
C GLN A 648 23.59 20.87 14.33
N ILE A 649 23.12 19.75 13.76
CA ILE A 649 21.69 19.42 13.66
C ILE A 649 21.12 18.98 15.01
N LEU A 650 21.93 18.39 15.89
CA LEU A 650 21.50 17.93 17.22
C LEU A 650 20.97 19.06 18.13
N THR A 651 21.22 20.33 17.80
CA THR A 651 20.77 21.51 18.55
C THR A 651 19.51 22.17 17.96
N LEU A 652 18.88 21.60 16.93
CA LEU A 652 17.69 22.17 16.29
C LEU A 652 16.43 21.99 17.18
N ASP A 653 16.10 23.06 17.91
CA ASP A 653 14.77 23.40 18.44
C ASP A 653 14.03 22.33 19.29
N GLY A 654 14.79 21.52 20.03
CA GLY A 654 14.22 20.59 21.02
C GLY A 654 13.49 19.37 20.43
N ILE A 655 13.50 19.20 19.09
CA ILE A 655 13.22 17.91 18.48
C ILE A 655 14.54 17.14 18.53
N THR A 656 14.59 16.02 19.23
CA THR A 656 15.76 15.13 19.20
C THR A 656 15.89 14.53 17.81
N LEU A 657 16.53 15.26 16.89
CA LEU A 657 16.79 14.81 15.52
C LEU A 657 17.92 13.79 15.57
N ALA A 658 17.61 12.56 15.98
CA ALA A 658 18.55 11.46 15.81
C ALA A 658 18.78 11.27 14.30
N SER A 659 19.96 11.66 13.82
CA SER A 659 20.35 11.46 12.42
C SER A 659 20.31 9.97 12.10
N SER A 660 19.27 9.52 11.39
CA SER A 660 19.12 8.11 11.06
C SER A 660 20.10 7.71 9.94
N ASN A 661 20.54 6.46 9.95
CA ASN A 661 21.27 5.87 8.82
C ASN A 661 20.35 5.68 7.60
N THR A 662 19.05 5.49 7.85
CA THR A 662 18.05 5.28 6.82
C THR A 662 16.70 5.88 7.23
N VAL A 663 16.00 6.51 6.30
CA VAL A 663 14.65 7.07 6.54
C VAL A 663 13.65 6.51 5.54
N ARG A 664 12.38 6.40 5.94
CA ARG A 664 11.33 5.91 5.03
C ARG A 664 10.54 7.08 4.46
N ASN A 665 10.78 7.38 3.20
CA ASN A 665 10.13 8.47 2.47
C ASN A 665 9.13 7.93 1.44
N LEU A 666 7.83 8.17 1.65
CA LEU A 666 6.72 7.73 0.77
C LEU A 666 6.81 6.24 0.34
N GLY A 667 7.25 5.38 1.26
CA GLY A 667 7.39 3.94 1.04
C GLY A 667 8.73 3.47 0.46
N VAL A 668 9.65 4.39 0.15
CA VAL A 668 11.02 4.11 -0.28
C VAL A 668 11.99 4.34 0.88
N ILE A 669 13.00 3.50 1.02
CA ILE A 669 14.01 3.64 2.08
C ILE A 669 15.22 4.37 1.52
N PHE A 670 15.49 5.56 2.03
CA PHE A 670 16.64 6.38 1.67
C PHE A 670 17.78 6.07 2.64
N ASP A 671 18.97 5.85 2.11
CA ASP A 671 20.21 5.76 2.90
C ASP A 671 21.10 6.99 2.66
N ARG A 672 22.03 7.23 3.58
CA ARG A 672 22.86 8.44 3.59
C ARG A 672 23.72 8.63 2.33
N ASP A 673 23.98 7.56 1.58
CA ASP A 673 24.76 7.55 0.34
C ASP A 673 23.88 7.48 -0.92
N MET A 674 22.55 7.55 -0.77
CA MET A 674 21.55 7.41 -1.85
C MET A 674 21.74 6.14 -2.69
N SER A 675 22.23 5.05 -2.08
CA SER A 675 22.50 3.78 -2.77
C SER A 675 21.25 2.92 -3.03
N PHE A 676 20.20 3.15 -2.24
CA PHE A 676 18.96 2.37 -2.14
C PHE A 676 19.14 0.89 -1.81
N ASN A 677 20.31 0.49 -1.29
CA ASN A 677 20.58 -0.92 -0.98
C ASN A 677 19.64 -1.47 0.10
N ALA A 678 19.35 -0.68 1.14
CA ALA A 678 18.39 -1.06 2.18
C ALA A 678 16.97 -1.25 1.62
N HIS A 679 16.55 -0.37 0.71
CA HIS A 679 15.27 -0.47 0.03
C HIS A 679 15.17 -1.73 -0.84
N ILE A 680 16.19 -1.99 -1.67
CA ILE A 680 16.27 -3.17 -2.52
C ILE A 680 16.20 -4.45 -1.68
N LYS A 681 16.97 -4.55 -0.58
CA LYS A 681 16.92 -5.70 0.33
C LYS A 681 15.52 -5.94 0.89
N GLN A 682 14.81 -4.89 1.32
CA GLN A 682 13.45 -5.00 1.83
C GLN A 682 12.44 -5.48 0.77
N ILE A 683 12.55 -4.96 -0.47
CA ILE A 683 11.76 -5.44 -1.60
C ILE A 683 12.03 -6.93 -1.81
N CYS A 684 13.31 -7.33 -1.82
CA CYS A 684 13.71 -8.71 -2.03
C CYS A 684 13.12 -9.67 -1.01
N LYS A 685 13.31 -9.39 0.28
CA LYS A 685 12.78 -10.19 1.39
C LYS A 685 11.26 -10.37 1.28
N THR A 686 10.55 -9.28 0.99
CA THR A 686 9.09 -9.29 0.87
C THR A 686 8.62 -10.04 -0.38
N ALA A 687 9.31 -9.86 -1.51
CA ALA A 687 8.98 -10.52 -2.77
C ALA A 687 9.21 -12.04 -2.70
N PHE A 688 10.34 -12.50 -2.15
CA PHE A 688 10.60 -13.93 -1.96
C PHE A 688 9.59 -14.57 -1.01
N PHE A 689 9.20 -13.89 0.07
CA PHE A 689 8.13 -14.36 0.96
C PHE A 689 6.82 -14.61 0.20
N HIS A 690 6.40 -13.68 -0.67
CA HIS A 690 5.19 -13.89 -1.46
C HIS A 690 5.35 -14.93 -2.56
N LEU A 691 6.49 -14.94 -3.25
CA LEU A 691 6.78 -15.91 -4.30
C LEU A 691 6.77 -17.34 -3.75
N ARG A 692 7.29 -17.52 -2.55
CA ARG A 692 7.18 -18.76 -1.77
C ARG A 692 5.74 -19.20 -1.57
N ASN A 693 4.87 -18.28 -1.15
CA ASN A 693 3.46 -18.58 -0.95
C ASN A 693 2.79 -18.99 -2.27
N ILE A 694 3.13 -18.33 -3.38
CA ILE A 694 2.66 -18.73 -4.72
C ILE A 694 3.18 -20.12 -5.10
N SER A 695 4.46 -20.42 -4.83
CA SER A 695 5.07 -21.73 -5.13
C SER A 695 4.34 -22.87 -4.42
N LYS A 696 3.99 -22.70 -3.13
CA LYS A 696 3.21 -23.68 -2.34
C LYS A 696 1.87 -24.03 -2.97
N VAL A 697 1.22 -23.06 -3.63
CA VAL A 697 -0.08 -23.24 -4.29
C VAL A 697 0.03 -23.43 -5.79
N ARG A 698 1.23 -23.42 -6.36
CA ARG A 698 1.44 -23.43 -7.82
C ARG A 698 0.79 -24.64 -8.48
N ASN A 699 0.81 -25.80 -7.80
CA ASN A 699 0.22 -27.03 -8.30
C ASN A 699 -1.31 -26.99 -8.39
N ILE A 700 -1.99 -26.14 -7.63
CA ILE A 700 -3.46 -25.98 -7.68
C ILE A 700 -3.90 -24.80 -8.52
N LEU A 701 -2.97 -24.03 -9.11
CA LEU A 701 -3.26 -22.88 -9.97
C LEU A 701 -3.02 -23.20 -11.45
N THR A 702 -3.81 -22.58 -12.32
CA THR A 702 -3.48 -22.50 -13.75
C THR A 702 -2.26 -21.58 -13.95
N GLN A 703 -1.59 -21.66 -15.11
CA GLN A 703 -0.49 -20.75 -15.42
C GLN A 703 -0.96 -19.30 -15.46
N SER A 704 -2.11 -19.02 -16.09
CA SER A 704 -2.69 -17.67 -16.15
C SER A 704 -2.99 -17.09 -14.76
N ASP A 705 -3.54 -17.90 -13.84
CA ASP A 705 -3.82 -17.42 -12.48
C ASP A 705 -2.55 -17.21 -11.67
N ALA A 706 -1.57 -18.10 -11.81
CA ALA A 706 -0.26 -17.92 -11.20
C ALA A 706 0.42 -16.65 -11.70
N GLU A 707 0.31 -16.34 -13.00
CA GLU A 707 0.83 -15.10 -13.59
C GLU A 707 0.17 -13.86 -12.98
N LYS A 708 -1.17 -13.85 -12.80
CA LYS A 708 -1.88 -12.76 -12.12
C LYS A 708 -1.35 -12.55 -10.70
N LEU A 709 -1.11 -13.62 -9.94
CA LEU A 709 -0.53 -13.52 -8.59
C LEU A 709 0.92 -13.00 -8.63
N VAL A 710 1.74 -13.47 -9.57
CA VAL A 710 3.11 -12.97 -9.73
C VAL A 710 3.11 -11.47 -10.06
N HIS A 711 2.22 -11.02 -10.94
CA HIS A 711 2.10 -9.60 -11.23
C HIS A 711 1.61 -8.79 -10.03
N ALA A 712 0.60 -9.28 -9.32
CA ALA A 712 0.03 -8.62 -8.16
C ALA A 712 1.01 -8.51 -6.98
N PHE A 713 1.87 -9.52 -6.77
CA PHE A 713 2.74 -9.59 -5.59
C PHE A 713 4.21 -9.28 -5.85
N ILE A 714 4.71 -9.58 -7.04
CA ILE A 714 6.14 -9.45 -7.35
C ILE A 714 6.35 -8.26 -8.27
N THR A 715 5.74 -8.28 -9.46
CA THR A 715 5.93 -7.24 -10.46
C THR A 715 5.52 -5.86 -9.94
N SER A 716 4.37 -5.75 -9.26
CA SER A 716 3.91 -4.51 -8.64
C SER A 716 4.92 -3.89 -7.67
N ARG A 717 5.67 -4.72 -6.93
CA ARG A 717 6.71 -4.28 -5.99
C ARG A 717 7.99 -3.88 -6.71
N LEU A 718 8.38 -4.62 -7.75
CA LEU A 718 9.53 -4.28 -8.59
C LEU A 718 9.31 -2.98 -9.38
N ASP A 719 8.06 -2.61 -9.66
CA ASP A 719 7.71 -1.43 -10.45
C ASP A 719 7.35 -0.19 -9.61
N TYR A 720 7.15 -0.35 -8.30
CA TYR A 720 6.85 0.77 -7.40
C TYR A 720 8.09 1.64 -7.22
N CYS A 721 8.01 2.91 -7.64
CA CYS A 721 9.09 3.91 -7.56
C CYS A 721 10.43 3.44 -8.17
N ASN A 722 10.40 2.55 -9.17
CA ASN A 722 11.62 1.98 -9.74
C ASN A 722 12.43 2.97 -10.59
N SER A 723 11.84 4.12 -10.98
CA SER A 723 12.57 5.23 -11.60
C SER A 723 13.74 5.74 -10.74
N LEU A 724 13.63 5.68 -9.41
CA LEU A 724 14.68 6.10 -8.47
C LEU A 724 15.93 5.21 -8.52
N LEU A 725 15.78 3.98 -9.02
CA LEU A 725 16.87 3.01 -9.16
C LEU A 725 17.65 3.19 -10.47
N SER A 726 17.34 4.23 -11.24
CA SER A 726 18.06 4.59 -12.45
C SER A 726 19.54 4.83 -12.17
N GLY A 727 20.39 4.29 -13.05
CA GLY A 727 21.85 4.38 -12.96
C GLY A 727 22.47 3.73 -11.71
N CYS A 728 21.71 2.99 -10.90
CA CYS A 728 22.27 2.23 -9.78
C CYS A 728 23.28 1.17 -10.27
N PRO A 729 24.27 0.78 -9.44
CA PRO A 729 25.24 -0.25 -9.80
C PRO A 729 24.58 -1.57 -10.19
N LYS A 730 25.12 -2.25 -11.21
CA LYS A 730 24.61 -3.55 -11.70
C LYS A 730 24.50 -4.59 -10.58
N ASN A 731 25.45 -4.58 -9.63
CA ASN A 731 25.46 -5.51 -8.50
C ASN A 731 24.24 -5.33 -7.58
N SER A 732 23.83 -4.08 -7.32
CA SER A 732 22.62 -3.80 -6.53
C SER A 732 21.36 -4.29 -7.25
N LEU A 733 21.24 -4.02 -8.55
CA LEU A 733 20.08 -4.43 -9.36
C LEU A 733 20.02 -5.95 -9.63
N LYS A 734 21.14 -6.68 -9.50
CA LYS A 734 21.20 -8.14 -9.71
C LYS A 734 20.21 -8.88 -8.82
N SER A 735 20.05 -8.45 -7.56
CA SER A 735 19.12 -9.06 -6.60
C SER A 735 17.65 -8.97 -7.06
N LEU A 736 17.24 -7.83 -7.61
CA LEU A 736 15.91 -7.64 -8.21
C LEU A 736 15.72 -8.53 -9.45
N GLN A 737 16.77 -8.68 -10.27
CA GLN A 737 16.73 -9.57 -11.43
C GLN A 737 16.56 -11.03 -11.00
N LEU A 738 17.23 -11.47 -9.93
CA LEU A 738 17.07 -12.83 -9.40
C LEU A 738 15.64 -13.13 -8.97
N ILE A 739 14.93 -12.15 -8.41
CA ILE A 739 13.50 -12.30 -8.05
C ILE A 739 12.64 -12.46 -9.29
N GLN A 740 12.86 -11.66 -10.32
CA GLN A 740 12.13 -11.79 -11.58
C GLN A 740 12.39 -13.17 -12.21
N ASN A 741 13.64 -13.62 -12.18
CA ASN A 741 14.06 -14.93 -12.67
C ASN A 741 13.37 -16.07 -11.89
N ALA A 742 13.40 -16.01 -10.55
CA ALA A 742 12.73 -16.99 -9.70
C ALA A 742 11.21 -17.00 -9.95
N ALA A 743 10.60 -15.82 -10.13
CA ALA A 743 9.19 -15.71 -10.44
C ALA A 743 8.83 -16.36 -11.79
N ALA A 744 9.65 -16.17 -12.82
CA ALA A 744 9.48 -16.81 -14.12
C ALA A 744 9.61 -18.34 -14.02
N ARG A 745 10.54 -18.84 -13.21
CA ARG A 745 10.70 -20.28 -12.95
C ARG A 745 9.49 -20.88 -12.23
N VAL A 746 9.00 -20.23 -11.17
CA VAL A 746 7.80 -20.68 -10.45
C VAL A 746 6.57 -20.68 -11.37
N LEU A 747 6.46 -19.67 -12.24
CA LEU A 747 5.36 -19.58 -13.20
C LEU A 747 5.39 -20.72 -14.22
N THR A 748 6.55 -20.98 -14.83
CA THR A 748 6.70 -21.94 -15.94
C THR A 748 7.00 -23.38 -15.49
N GLY A 749 7.42 -23.57 -14.23
CA GLY A 749 7.88 -24.86 -13.73
C GLY A 749 9.22 -25.31 -14.32
N THR A 750 10.00 -24.39 -14.88
CA THR A 750 11.31 -24.69 -15.50
C THR A 750 12.36 -25.11 -14.48
N ARG A 751 13.25 -26.03 -14.87
CA ARG A 751 14.28 -26.58 -13.98
C ARG A 751 15.38 -25.56 -13.70
N LYS A 752 16.04 -25.70 -12.54
CA LYS A 752 17.11 -24.80 -12.06
C LYS A 752 18.19 -24.47 -13.10
N ARG A 753 18.66 -25.47 -13.85
CA ARG A 753 19.79 -25.34 -14.80
C ARG A 753 19.41 -24.80 -16.18
N GLU A 754 18.12 -24.64 -16.48
CA GLU A 754 17.68 -24.11 -17.77
C GLU A 754 17.97 -22.61 -17.90
N HIS A 755 18.34 -22.18 -19.09
CA HIS A 755 18.75 -20.80 -19.36
C HIS A 755 17.58 -19.83 -19.20
N ILE A 756 17.67 -18.92 -18.21
CA ILE A 756 16.54 -18.09 -17.80
C ILE A 756 16.13 -17.06 -18.84
N SER A 757 17.05 -16.59 -19.69
CA SER A 757 16.74 -15.58 -20.70
C SER A 757 15.69 -16.05 -21.69
N LEU A 758 15.71 -17.34 -22.08
CA LEU A 758 14.71 -17.93 -22.97
C LEU A 758 13.33 -17.98 -22.31
N VAL A 759 13.29 -18.28 -21.01
CA VAL A 759 12.05 -18.29 -20.22
C VAL A 759 11.44 -16.90 -20.14
N LEU A 760 12.24 -15.88 -19.83
CA LEU A 760 11.76 -14.49 -19.78
C LEU A 760 11.26 -14.01 -21.15
N ALA A 761 11.98 -14.36 -22.22
CA ALA A 761 11.57 -14.07 -23.59
C ALA A 761 10.21 -14.72 -23.92
N SER A 762 10.02 -16.00 -23.58
CA SER A 762 8.74 -16.70 -23.80
C SER A 762 7.57 -16.06 -23.05
N LEU A 763 7.83 -15.48 -21.87
CA LEU A 763 6.84 -14.76 -21.07
C LEU A 763 6.63 -13.31 -21.51
N HIS A 764 7.38 -12.82 -22.51
CA HIS A 764 7.39 -11.41 -22.91
C HIS A 764 7.71 -10.45 -21.75
N TRP A 765 8.58 -10.89 -20.83
CA TRP A 765 9.03 -10.12 -19.68
C TRP A 765 10.39 -9.49 -19.98
N ILE A 766 10.47 -8.16 -19.92
CA ILE A 766 11.76 -7.46 -20.07
C ILE A 766 12.57 -7.51 -18.76
N PRO A 767 13.92 -7.50 -18.82
CA PRO A 767 14.79 -7.50 -17.64
C PRO A 767 14.55 -6.26 -16.75
N VAL A 768 14.88 -6.35 -15.45
CA VAL A 768 14.66 -5.28 -14.47
C VAL A 768 15.28 -3.95 -14.89
N LYS A 769 16.49 -3.97 -15.47
CA LYS A 769 17.13 -2.76 -16.00
C LYS A 769 16.25 -2.08 -17.06
N SER A 770 15.74 -2.85 -18.02
CA SER A 770 14.85 -2.36 -19.06
C SER A 770 13.49 -1.89 -18.50
N ARG A 771 13.02 -2.46 -17.38
CA ARG A 771 11.81 -1.96 -16.68
C ARG A 771 12.02 -0.56 -16.09
N ILE A 772 13.22 -0.29 -15.57
CA ILE A 772 13.60 1.04 -15.05
C ILE A 772 13.70 2.02 -16.22
N GLU A 773 14.37 1.65 -17.33
CA GLU A 773 14.44 2.47 -18.55
C GLU A 773 13.04 2.77 -19.10
N PHE A 774 12.16 1.77 -19.14
CA PHE A 774 10.76 1.93 -19.53
C PHE A 774 10.05 2.99 -18.67
N LYS A 775 10.28 2.97 -17.36
CA LYS A 775 9.64 3.92 -16.43
C LYS A 775 10.14 5.33 -16.66
N ILE A 776 11.45 5.53 -16.77
CA ILE A 776 12.05 6.85 -17.04
C ILE A 776 11.47 7.42 -18.33
N LEU A 777 11.50 6.66 -19.42
CA LEU A 777 11.00 7.08 -20.72
C LEU A 777 9.48 7.35 -20.71
N LEU A 778 8.70 6.57 -19.95
CA LEU A 778 7.27 6.84 -19.77
C LEU A 778 7.02 8.14 -19.01
N LEU A 779 7.82 8.45 -17.98
CA LEU A 779 7.74 9.74 -17.29
C LEU A 779 8.15 10.88 -18.22
N THR A 780 9.22 10.72 -19.01
CA THR A 780 9.65 11.71 -20.01
C THR A 780 8.57 11.97 -21.06
N TYR A 781 7.95 10.93 -21.62
CA TYR A 781 6.83 11.09 -22.56
C TYR A 781 5.68 11.88 -21.94
N LYS A 782 5.30 11.56 -20.69
CA LYS A 782 4.24 12.28 -19.98
C LYS A 782 4.59 13.75 -19.74
N VAL A 783 5.84 14.04 -19.39
CA VAL A 783 6.35 15.41 -19.24
C VAL A 783 6.21 16.19 -20.54
N LEU A 784 6.68 15.62 -21.66
CA LEU A 784 6.62 16.28 -22.97
C LEU A 784 5.19 16.49 -23.50
N ASN A 785 4.22 15.72 -23.01
CA ASN A 785 2.81 15.78 -23.41
C ASN A 785 1.90 16.43 -22.36
N ASN A 786 2.44 17.18 -21.39
CA ASN A 786 1.68 17.86 -20.32
C ASN A 786 0.75 16.92 -19.51
N GLN A 787 1.21 15.68 -19.29
CA GLN A 787 0.53 14.63 -18.53
C GLN A 787 1.31 14.26 -17.25
N ALA A 788 2.22 15.14 -16.84
CA ALA A 788 3.01 15.06 -15.63
C ALA A 788 2.96 16.40 -14.87
N PRO A 789 3.33 16.42 -13.58
CA PRO A 789 3.40 17.65 -12.79
C PRO A 789 4.38 18.69 -13.37
N SER A 790 4.06 19.98 -13.20
CA SER A 790 4.89 21.10 -13.70
C SER A 790 6.34 21.02 -13.25
N TYR A 791 6.58 20.68 -11.98
CA TYR A 791 7.91 20.57 -11.40
C TYR A 791 8.81 19.50 -12.06
N LEU A 792 8.26 18.58 -12.87
CA LEU A 792 9.06 17.64 -13.69
C LEU A 792 9.32 18.18 -15.10
N ASN A 793 8.47 19.08 -15.60
CA ASN A 793 8.68 19.73 -16.90
C ASN A 793 9.97 20.56 -16.87
N ASP A 794 10.24 21.24 -15.75
CA ASP A 794 11.46 22.02 -15.54
C ASP A 794 12.75 21.18 -15.59
N LEU A 795 12.65 19.86 -15.38
CA LEU A 795 13.80 18.94 -15.41
C LEU A 795 14.13 18.45 -16.83
N VAL A 796 13.25 18.66 -17.80
CA VAL A 796 13.37 18.15 -19.17
C VAL A 796 13.31 19.30 -20.16
N VAL A 797 14.48 19.68 -20.67
CA VAL A 797 14.61 20.84 -21.56
C VAL A 797 14.69 20.39 -23.02
N PRO A 798 13.78 20.84 -23.92
CA PRO A 798 13.87 20.54 -25.34
C PRO A 798 15.10 21.19 -25.98
N TYR A 799 15.78 20.44 -26.85
CA TYR A 799 16.96 20.92 -27.56
C TYR A 799 16.57 21.77 -28.77
N HIS A 800 16.89 23.07 -28.69
CA HIS A 800 16.72 24.02 -29.78
C HIS A 800 18.11 24.45 -30.29
N PRO A 801 18.58 23.96 -31.46
CA PRO A 801 19.87 24.37 -31.98
C PRO A 801 19.85 25.83 -32.45
N ILE A 802 20.93 26.57 -32.19
CA ILE A 802 21.08 27.99 -32.56
C ILE A 802 21.06 28.19 -34.10
N ARG A 803 21.33 27.12 -34.86
CA ARG A 803 21.28 27.10 -36.33
C ARG A 803 20.34 25.98 -36.78
N ALA A 804 19.65 26.17 -37.91
CA ALA A 804 18.80 25.14 -38.51
C ALA A 804 19.66 23.95 -39.00
N LEU A 805 19.87 22.98 -38.11
CA LEU A 805 20.54 21.71 -38.40
C LEU A 805 19.50 20.63 -38.72
N ARG A 806 19.89 19.55 -39.39
CA ARG A 806 19.02 18.38 -39.63
C ARG A 806 18.43 17.77 -38.35
N SER A 807 19.02 18.03 -37.18
CA SER A 807 18.54 17.60 -35.86
C SER A 807 17.44 18.50 -35.26
N HIS A 808 17.10 19.62 -35.89
CA HIS A 808 16.08 20.57 -35.39
C HIS A 808 14.68 19.94 -35.29
N THR A 809 14.33 19.02 -36.18
CA THR A 809 13.02 18.34 -36.20
C THR A 809 13.02 17.01 -35.44
N ALA A 810 14.14 16.61 -34.81
CA ALA A 810 14.31 15.28 -34.23
C ALA A 810 13.80 15.15 -32.78
N GLY A 811 13.14 16.18 -32.22
CA GLY A 811 12.52 16.12 -30.89
C GLY A 811 13.49 15.79 -29.73
N LEU A 812 14.76 16.17 -29.88
CA LEU A 812 15.82 15.86 -28.92
C LEU A 812 15.71 16.70 -27.64
N LEU A 813 16.30 16.20 -26.57
CA LEU A 813 16.37 16.86 -25.26
C LEU A 813 17.82 17.25 -24.92
N VAL A 814 17.98 18.33 -24.15
CA VAL A 814 19.29 18.77 -23.65
C VAL A 814 19.75 17.82 -22.55
N CYS A 815 20.95 17.25 -22.72
CA CYS A 815 21.58 16.43 -21.69
C CYS A 815 22.52 17.30 -20.83
N PRO A 816 22.25 17.48 -19.53
CA PRO A 816 23.10 18.28 -18.66
C PRO A 816 24.48 17.62 -18.49
N ARG A 817 25.52 18.43 -18.25
CA ARG A 817 26.83 17.91 -17.84
C ARG A 817 26.75 17.41 -16.39
N VAL A 818 27.32 16.22 -16.17
CA VAL A 818 27.44 15.59 -14.85
C VAL A 818 28.90 15.24 -14.59
N PHE A 819 29.36 15.42 -13.36
CA PHE A 819 30.76 15.21 -12.99
C PHE A 819 31.00 13.84 -12.33
N LYS A 820 29.98 13.29 -11.66
CA LYS A 820 30.04 12.02 -10.93
C LYS A 820 28.99 11.07 -11.49
N SER A 821 29.44 10.06 -12.22
CA SER A 821 28.55 9.01 -12.78
C SER A 821 27.70 8.30 -11.73
N ARG A 822 28.24 8.14 -10.50
CA ARG A 822 27.53 7.52 -9.37
C ARG A 822 26.49 8.41 -8.70
N MET A 823 26.48 9.72 -8.98
CA MET A 823 25.52 10.69 -8.43
C MET A 823 24.74 11.38 -9.55
N GLY A 824 25.27 12.44 -10.18
CA GLY A 824 24.56 13.18 -11.23
C GLY A 824 24.15 12.31 -12.41
N GLY A 825 24.96 11.30 -12.76
CA GLY A 825 24.62 10.31 -13.79
C GLY A 825 23.35 9.47 -13.51
N ARG A 826 22.82 9.52 -12.29
CA ARG A 826 21.58 8.85 -11.87
C ARG A 826 20.38 9.78 -11.80
N ALA A 827 20.61 11.10 -11.85
CA ALA A 827 19.55 12.10 -11.74
C ALA A 827 18.57 11.97 -12.92
N PHE A 828 17.29 12.25 -12.66
CA PHE A 828 16.26 12.17 -13.70
C PHE A 828 16.54 13.17 -14.84
N SER A 829 16.96 14.39 -14.51
CA SER A 829 17.33 15.43 -15.48
C SER A 829 18.48 15.01 -16.41
N PHE A 830 19.29 14.04 -16.02
CA PHE A 830 20.33 13.45 -16.87
C PHE A 830 19.85 12.20 -17.60
N GLN A 831 19.22 11.25 -16.88
CA GLN A 831 18.84 9.97 -17.48
C GLN A 831 17.70 10.12 -18.50
N ALA A 832 16.71 10.98 -18.23
CA ALA A 832 15.59 11.23 -19.13
C ALA A 832 16.05 11.65 -20.53
N PRO A 833 16.83 12.74 -20.71
CA PRO A 833 17.32 13.13 -22.03
C PRO A 833 18.27 12.09 -22.63
N LEU A 834 19.16 11.48 -21.83
CA LEU A 834 20.09 10.46 -22.31
C LEU A 834 19.36 9.27 -22.97
N LEU A 835 18.34 8.72 -22.30
CA LEU A 835 17.57 7.60 -22.83
C LEU A 835 16.64 8.02 -23.96
N TRP A 836 16.00 9.18 -23.85
CA TRP A 836 15.05 9.66 -24.85
C TRP A 836 15.73 9.89 -26.20
N ASN A 837 16.90 10.52 -26.20
CA ASN A 837 17.68 10.80 -27.41
C ASN A 837 18.22 9.53 -28.08
N GLN A 838 18.22 8.38 -27.38
CA GLN A 838 18.59 7.08 -27.94
C GLN A 838 17.38 6.32 -28.52
N LEU A 839 16.16 6.83 -28.35
CA LEU A 839 14.97 6.22 -28.92
C LEU A 839 14.86 6.47 -30.42
N PRO A 840 14.38 5.49 -31.20
CA PRO A 840 13.96 5.72 -32.57
C PRO A 840 12.82 6.74 -32.67
N VAL A 841 12.85 7.54 -33.74
CA VAL A 841 11.86 8.61 -34.02
C VAL A 841 10.41 8.07 -34.01
N TRP A 842 10.16 6.89 -34.59
CA TRP A 842 8.82 6.27 -34.64
C TRP A 842 8.22 5.89 -33.28
N ILE A 843 9.03 5.87 -32.21
CA ILE A 843 8.56 5.72 -30.83
C ILE A 843 8.27 7.09 -30.21
N GLN A 844 9.16 8.07 -30.46
CA GLN A 844 9.02 9.43 -29.93
C GLN A 844 7.76 10.12 -30.45
N GLU A 845 7.46 9.99 -31.74
CA GLU A 845 6.32 10.62 -32.44
C GLU A 845 4.99 9.86 -32.26
N THR A 846 4.76 9.25 -31.10
CA THR A 846 3.50 8.53 -30.85
C THR A 846 2.43 9.45 -30.26
N ASP A 847 1.21 9.37 -30.80
CA ASP A 847 0.12 10.29 -30.41
C ASP A 847 -0.50 10.00 -29.03
N THR A 848 -0.38 8.76 -28.55
CA THR A 848 -0.99 8.36 -27.28
C THR A 848 -0.03 7.61 -26.37
N ILE A 849 -0.20 7.80 -25.05
CA ILE A 849 0.51 7.05 -24.02
C ILE A 849 0.37 5.53 -24.23
N SER A 850 -0.82 5.07 -24.65
CA SER A 850 -1.10 3.65 -24.85
C SER A 850 -0.24 3.08 -25.97
N THR A 851 -0.19 3.77 -27.12
CA THR A 851 0.67 3.39 -28.25
C THR A 851 2.15 3.47 -27.88
N PHE A 852 2.56 4.54 -27.19
CA PHE A 852 3.94 4.72 -26.70
C PHE A 852 4.37 3.54 -25.83
N LYS A 853 3.57 3.16 -24.82
CA LYS A 853 3.87 2.03 -23.92
C LYS A 853 4.07 0.71 -24.69
N ILE A 854 3.21 0.43 -25.67
CA ILE A 854 3.31 -0.82 -26.45
C ILE A 854 4.59 -0.82 -27.28
N ARG A 855 4.82 0.24 -28.07
CA ARG A 855 6.00 0.38 -28.94
C ARG A 855 7.30 0.37 -28.15
N LEU A 856 7.35 1.11 -27.03
CA LEU A 856 8.51 1.15 -26.15
C LEU A 856 8.81 -0.22 -25.54
N LYS A 857 7.77 -0.96 -25.09
CA LYS A 857 7.97 -2.31 -24.55
C LYS A 857 8.56 -3.24 -25.63
N ILE A 858 8.03 -3.20 -26.85
CA ILE A 858 8.53 -4.00 -27.98
C ILE A 858 10.00 -3.67 -28.27
N PHE A 859 10.35 -2.39 -28.35
CA PHE A 859 11.72 -1.94 -28.58
C PHE A 859 12.69 -2.42 -27.49
N LEU A 860 12.33 -2.22 -26.22
CA LEU A 860 13.17 -2.65 -25.10
C LEU A 860 13.25 -4.18 -24.98
N PHE A 861 12.20 -4.89 -25.37
CA PHE A 861 12.21 -6.35 -25.44
C PHE A 861 13.17 -6.84 -26.53
N ALA A 862 13.08 -6.29 -27.74
CA ALA A 862 14.00 -6.60 -28.83
C ALA A 862 15.45 -6.32 -28.40
N LYS A 863 15.74 -5.13 -27.87
CA LYS A 863 17.08 -4.76 -27.38
C LYS A 863 17.64 -5.69 -26.28
N ALA A 864 16.77 -6.33 -25.50
CA ALA A 864 17.18 -7.20 -24.40
C ALA A 864 17.44 -8.66 -24.82
N TYR A 865 16.85 -9.11 -25.92
CA TYR A 865 16.86 -10.52 -26.35
C TYR A 865 17.32 -10.73 -27.80
N SER A 866 17.70 -9.66 -28.50
CA SER A 866 18.31 -9.69 -29.84
C SER A 866 19.73 -10.23 -29.83
#